data_AF-A0A9Q9DUZ6-F1
#
_entry.id   AF-A0A9Q9DUZ6-F1
#
_cell.length_a   1.000
_cell.length_b   1.000
_cell.length_c   1.000
_cell.angle_alpha   90.00
_cell.angle_beta   90.00
_cell.angle_gamma   90.00
#
_symmetry.space_group_name_H-M   'P 1'
#
loop_
_entity.id
_entity.type
_entity.pdbx_description
1 polymer ?
#
loop_
_entity_poly.entity_id
_entity_poly.type
_entity_poly.pdbx_seq_one_letter_code
_entity_poly.pdbx_strand_id
1 'polypeptide(L)'
;MAYLKIAAILLATTTAYALPTNDAAQVSSLSIPKLAAGASIPHSNSFASFSFEPAFWVDFFGNASNPNNLTFRVLDRIHEHGGRPSIRPGGITMDSMTFDPKGGDVVRTTSPEGGVWRTTVGPGYYKSWSNFPKETKFISTLNFGNESLEIATGLAVASLTYQPDKVAYFELGNEPTNYKRSRWNLSTAAYVKQWKEYTASIDAAVNALNASRLPKERWWASSATTDNSGLEVRPAALIPAGINSQHQVGVYSIHSYAFSTCDPKRAALATIKNILNHTELVRYCDEEIYPSARAALNASSAWNIGEFNSVSCSGAPNVTDTFAQALWVIDSELIYATRNASATHLHQGATLALQSNNQVNTPGANGSPGFSTYSMLYPRDSELRGPARTLPSFLAQLFMAEAFAVPDTRVRALAAPAGVNPERFAAYAFYVEDRVAKIALVNMNPYYANSTSSFSVSVDLSGTLGTNAGQGRVHAKRLTAPKNDSVYIIGMGHQYPSNTIKQEEFNSLLKRLYPEYLSLPAVQKLLDFNTKTRISSRPTILDHEKWTQKDAIPPTLASISQAFRTEGVNLATSACQKATQEAGLGLEDVTHIVAVTCTGSGNPGYDLFVCEKLGLRQDVQRVLLQGVGCAGGLSALRTAADIAAAASLKSRSARVLVVACELCTLFLRAEIQNILQSGDEALRIAPALFSDAAAALVVCNGLALERHQIPVFELADCASMVAPGTSDFMSYDTEKNGLIATISKHVPKAAVKSAALMFRQLCNTADVLGNNKVPSPRRAADFDWAIHPGGASILYGTKESLELGDDHITASLDVYEKYGNSSSASVLIVLDKMRHIGRGRDEVAAVSFGPGLTVEIWVVGLALLADTVPQDQLATASGWLSIGMSLGMLISPLLGGVVYDQAGYNAVFGMCYALVGLDVILRLLLVEKKVAAQWDPNVAGRQRVGADAKPNKDAASTLPLQNSGSDASKSPGQSDSSDVEVQREAPPQQRLRDRFPPVLSLLYSRRLLASLFCALIQALLLTAFDSVLTIHAADTFKWNSTGAALLFLPIIIPTFFAPLWGHLSDKYGGRYLVIIGFLCGCPPLICLRFVNEDTLQDKVLLCALLAVIGLFIGMTFPPVMAEISAVAEAKEKNMIASGRPGFGKGGAFAQAYALFNMAFAGGCMAGPLLAGQIVEANGWATMALVLGILSAVTAVPGFLWVSGWIGKKMTATCR
;
A
#
# COMPACT_ATOMS: atom_id res chain seq x y z
N MET A 1 -55.63 -20.87 -26.05
CA MET A 1 -54.27 -20.86 -25.47
C MET A 1 -53.92 -19.45 -25.02
N ALA A 2 -54.47 -19.05 -23.88
CA ALA A 2 -54.48 -17.68 -23.36
C ALA A 2 -53.81 -17.58 -21.97
N TYR A 3 -52.83 -18.44 -21.67
CA TYR A 3 -52.24 -18.54 -20.32
C TYR A 3 -50.70 -18.56 -20.27
N LEU A 4 -50.00 -18.15 -21.33
CA LEU A 4 -48.53 -18.11 -21.33
C LEU A 4 -47.88 -16.80 -21.83
N LYS A 5 -48.66 -15.72 -21.93
CA LYS A 5 -48.12 -14.37 -22.25
C LYS A 5 -48.25 -13.35 -21.12
N ILE A 6 -48.73 -13.75 -19.94
CA ILE A 6 -48.94 -12.85 -18.79
C ILE A 6 -47.87 -13.03 -17.68
N ALA A 7 -47.07 -14.11 -17.71
CA ALA A 7 -46.00 -14.32 -16.71
C ALA A 7 -44.64 -13.70 -17.07
N ALA A 8 -44.44 -13.25 -18.32
CA ALA A 8 -43.16 -12.70 -18.79
C ALA A 8 -43.11 -11.16 -18.88
N ILE A 9 -44.21 -10.48 -18.52
CA ILE A 9 -44.33 -9.01 -18.56
C ILE A 9 -44.48 -8.40 -17.14
N LEU A 10 -44.38 -9.22 -16.08
CA LEU A 10 -44.51 -8.79 -14.68
C LEU A 10 -43.23 -8.92 -13.85
N LEU A 11 -42.06 -9.08 -14.48
CA LEU A 11 -40.76 -9.13 -13.79
C LEU A 11 -39.71 -8.15 -14.36
N ALA A 12 -40.15 -7.15 -15.14
CA ALA A 12 -39.26 -6.16 -15.75
C ALA A 12 -39.58 -4.69 -15.38
N THR A 13 -40.47 -4.44 -14.41
CA THR A 13 -40.86 -3.08 -14.01
C THR A 13 -41.19 -2.97 -12.51
N THR A 14 -40.31 -3.48 -11.64
CA THR A 14 -40.14 -2.97 -10.27
C THR A 14 -38.74 -3.34 -9.75
N THR A 15 -37.70 -2.81 -10.39
CA THR A 15 -36.66 -2.18 -9.58
C THR A 15 -37.01 -0.70 -9.52
N ALA A 16 -38.13 -0.41 -8.84
CA ALA A 16 -38.02 0.63 -7.85
C ALA A 16 -36.81 0.19 -7.01
N TYR A 17 -35.67 0.83 -7.24
CA TYR A 17 -34.82 1.10 -6.11
C TYR A 17 -35.83 1.56 -5.06
N ALA A 18 -36.00 0.76 -4.00
CA ALA A 18 -36.13 1.39 -2.72
C ALA A 18 -34.86 2.26 -2.66
N LEU A 19 -34.96 3.47 -3.21
CA LEU A 19 -34.44 4.64 -2.55
C LEU A 19 -34.72 4.29 -1.09
N PRO A 20 -33.71 4.19 -0.21
CA PRO A 20 -34.03 4.52 1.15
C PRO A 20 -34.77 5.82 0.98
N THR A 21 -36.06 5.84 1.35
CA THR A 21 -36.75 7.10 1.49
C THR A 21 -35.73 7.96 2.20
N ASN A 22 -35.45 9.13 1.64
CA ASN A 22 -34.98 10.21 2.47
C ASN A 22 -36.11 10.37 3.50
N ASP A 23 -36.12 9.52 4.52
CA ASP A 23 -36.47 9.91 5.86
C ASP A 23 -35.53 11.08 6.04
N ALA A 24 -36.10 12.27 5.77
CA ALA A 24 -35.46 13.54 5.97
C ALA A 24 -34.65 13.37 7.23
N ALA A 25 -33.32 13.37 7.13
CA ALA A 25 -32.47 13.14 8.28
C ALA A 25 -32.99 14.10 9.34
N GLN A 26 -33.69 13.55 10.34
CA GLN A 26 -34.31 14.37 11.36
C GLN A 26 -33.11 15.06 11.98
N VAL A 27 -32.98 16.36 11.71
CA VAL A 27 -31.98 17.19 12.36
C VAL A 27 -32.45 17.26 13.80
N SER A 28 -32.02 16.30 14.58
CA SER A 28 -32.48 16.14 15.95
C SER A 28 -31.55 16.95 16.83
N SER A 29 -32.09 18.03 17.38
CA SER A 29 -31.39 18.90 18.32
C SER A 29 -30.93 18.07 19.52
N LEU A 30 -29.64 18.16 19.86
CA LEU A 30 -29.14 17.55 21.09
C LEU A 30 -29.46 18.46 22.27
N SER A 31 -30.24 17.95 23.22
CA SER A 31 -30.58 18.70 24.43
C SER A 31 -29.40 18.68 25.40
N ILE A 32 -28.78 19.85 25.60
CA ILE A 32 -27.62 20.01 26.49
C ILE A 32 -28.03 20.94 27.64
N PRO A 33 -28.05 20.46 28.89
CA PRO A 33 -28.25 21.29 30.05
C PRO A 33 -27.17 22.39 30.14
N LYS A 34 -27.56 23.62 30.47
CA LYS A 34 -26.60 24.74 30.58
C LYS A 34 -25.70 24.65 31.82
N LEU A 35 -26.22 24.01 32.88
CA LEU A 35 -25.58 23.88 34.19
C LEU A 35 -25.23 22.40 34.46
N ALA A 36 -24.27 22.17 35.34
CA ALA A 36 -23.77 20.85 35.72
C ALA A 36 -24.69 20.10 36.70
N ALA A 37 -25.91 20.58 36.94
CA ALA A 37 -26.91 19.85 37.72
C ALA A 37 -27.10 18.44 37.14
N GLY A 38 -27.00 17.40 37.98
CA GLY A 38 -27.06 16.00 37.54
C GLY A 38 -25.83 15.48 36.78
N ALA A 39 -24.74 16.26 36.68
CA ALA A 39 -23.43 15.77 36.27
C ALA A 39 -22.70 15.06 37.42
N SER A 40 -21.71 14.24 37.08
CA SER A 40 -20.90 13.47 38.03
C SER A 40 -20.10 14.33 39.01
N ILE A 41 -19.42 13.69 39.96
CA ILE A 41 -18.39 14.32 40.80
C ILE A 41 -17.32 15.05 39.96
N PRO A 42 -16.62 16.05 40.51
CA PRO A 42 -15.45 16.63 39.85
C PRO A 42 -14.35 15.58 39.65
N HIS A 43 -13.78 15.53 38.45
CA HIS A 43 -12.70 14.60 38.09
C HIS A 43 -11.36 15.32 37.96
N SER A 44 -10.29 14.62 38.33
CA SER A 44 -8.93 15.09 38.14
C SER A 44 -8.36 14.69 36.77
N ASN A 45 -7.23 15.28 36.41
CA ASN A 45 -6.45 14.93 35.21
C ASN A 45 -5.88 13.51 35.25
N SER A 46 -5.99 12.81 36.38
CA SER A 46 -5.59 11.42 36.58
C SER A 46 -6.75 10.44 36.39
N PHE A 47 -7.93 10.91 35.94
CA PHE A 47 -9.10 10.04 35.79
C PHE A 47 -8.80 8.81 34.93
N ALA A 48 -8.25 8.99 33.73
CA ALA A 48 -7.77 7.90 32.89
C ALA A 48 -6.33 7.51 33.29
N SER A 49 -6.19 6.36 33.93
CA SER A 49 -4.96 5.83 34.51
C SER A 49 -4.71 4.39 34.08
N PHE A 50 -3.59 3.80 34.51
CA PHE A 50 -3.14 2.50 33.98
C PHE A 50 -2.84 1.48 35.07
N SER A 51 -3.20 0.23 34.79
CA SER A 51 -2.74 -0.94 35.54
C SER A 51 -1.74 -1.74 34.69
N PHE A 52 -0.57 -2.10 35.22
CA PHE A 52 0.45 -2.85 34.47
C PHE A 52 0.90 -4.11 35.20
N GLU A 53 0.90 -5.23 34.50
CA GLU A 53 1.32 -6.53 35.03
C GLU A 53 2.80 -6.50 35.51
N PRO A 54 3.08 -6.66 36.82
CA PRO A 54 4.42 -6.44 37.37
C PRO A 54 5.45 -7.43 36.82
N ALA A 55 5.06 -8.65 36.44
CA ALA A 55 5.94 -9.61 35.78
C ALA A 55 6.58 -9.08 34.49
N PHE A 56 5.93 -8.15 33.79
CA PHE A 56 6.39 -7.58 32.51
C PHE A 56 6.89 -6.14 32.66
N TRP A 57 7.20 -5.72 33.89
CA TRP A 57 7.62 -4.35 34.18
C TRP A 57 8.80 -3.88 33.33
N VAL A 58 9.84 -4.72 33.23
CA VAL A 58 11.05 -4.40 32.45
C VAL A 58 10.73 -4.35 30.95
N ASP A 59 9.80 -5.18 30.46
CA ASP A 59 9.40 -5.14 29.05
C ASP A 59 8.69 -3.81 28.73
N PHE A 60 7.77 -3.39 29.60
CA PHE A 60 7.04 -2.14 29.42
C PHE A 60 7.89 -0.90 29.68
N PHE A 61 8.65 -0.83 30.78
CA PHE A 61 9.29 0.41 31.22
C PHE A 61 10.82 0.40 31.12
N GLY A 62 11.43 -0.74 30.83
CA GLY A 62 12.88 -0.91 30.99
C GLY A 62 13.30 -0.91 32.46
N ASN A 63 14.61 -0.88 32.70
CA ASN A 63 15.14 -0.75 34.06
C ASN A 63 15.54 0.68 34.38
N ALA A 64 15.97 0.95 35.60
CA ALA A 64 16.35 2.30 36.04
C ALA A 64 17.48 2.92 35.21
N SER A 65 18.36 2.10 34.63
CA SER A 65 19.48 2.58 33.81
C SER A 65 19.16 2.68 32.33
N ASN A 66 18.17 1.92 31.85
CA ASN A 66 17.79 1.82 30.43
C ASN A 66 16.26 1.86 30.30
N PRO A 67 15.63 3.05 30.39
CA PRO A 67 14.19 3.19 30.24
C PRO A 67 13.71 2.81 28.83
N ASN A 68 12.51 2.24 28.72
CA ASN A 68 11.88 1.96 27.43
C ASN A 68 11.34 3.27 26.81
N ASN A 69 12.09 3.78 25.83
CA ASN A 69 11.77 5.04 25.15
C ASN A 69 10.38 5.07 24.50
N LEU A 70 9.86 3.93 24.01
CA LEU A 70 8.54 3.91 23.37
C LEU A 70 7.45 4.22 24.40
N THR A 71 7.48 3.52 25.54
CA THR A 71 6.47 3.66 26.60
C THR A 71 6.51 5.05 27.22
N PHE A 72 7.69 5.59 27.50
CA PHE A 72 7.78 6.94 28.05
C PHE A 72 7.37 8.02 27.05
N ARG A 73 7.68 7.88 25.75
CA ARG A 73 7.11 8.78 24.73
C ARG A 73 5.58 8.72 24.68
N VAL A 74 5.00 7.53 24.82
CA VAL A 74 3.54 7.35 24.88
C VAL A 74 2.95 8.09 26.10
N LEU A 75 3.55 7.93 27.27
CA LEU A 75 3.14 8.63 28.49
C LEU A 75 3.35 10.15 28.36
N ASP A 76 4.46 10.61 27.80
CA ASP A 76 4.75 12.03 27.58
C ASP A 76 3.69 12.65 26.67
N ARG A 77 3.28 11.96 25.60
CA ARG A 77 2.17 12.42 24.75
C ARG A 77 0.87 12.58 25.53
N ILE A 78 0.53 11.66 26.43
CA ILE A 78 -0.64 11.81 27.30
C ILE A 78 -0.49 13.06 28.19
N HIS A 79 0.71 13.32 28.71
CA HIS A 79 0.99 14.50 29.53
C HIS A 79 0.88 15.82 28.75
N GLU A 80 1.34 15.85 27.50
CA GLU A 80 1.23 17.01 26.59
C GLU A 80 -0.23 17.37 26.30
N HIS A 81 -1.12 16.38 26.28
CA HIS A 81 -2.57 16.57 26.11
C HIS A 81 -3.32 16.83 27.42
N GLY A 82 -2.61 17.00 28.54
CA GLY A 82 -3.16 17.40 29.84
C GLY A 82 -3.45 16.26 30.82
N GLY A 83 -3.22 15.00 30.41
CA GLY A 83 -3.36 13.84 31.29
C GLY A 83 -2.25 13.74 32.33
N ARG A 84 -2.55 13.17 33.49
CA ARG A 84 -1.61 12.91 34.59
C ARG A 84 -1.85 11.52 35.20
N PRO A 85 -1.68 10.43 34.42
CA PRO A 85 -2.09 9.10 34.86
C PRO A 85 -1.36 8.66 36.14
N SER A 86 -2.09 8.02 37.05
CA SER A 86 -1.50 7.20 38.11
C SER A 86 -1.21 5.80 37.59
N ILE A 87 -0.22 5.15 38.19
CA ILE A 87 0.21 3.81 37.81
C ILE A 87 -0.07 2.84 38.94
N ARG A 88 -0.84 1.81 38.64
CA ARG A 88 -1.08 0.67 39.51
C ARG A 88 -0.33 -0.54 38.95
N PRO A 89 0.83 -0.94 39.49
CA PRO A 89 1.40 -2.22 39.14
C PRO A 89 0.44 -3.31 39.62
N GLY A 90 -0.22 -4.03 38.72
CA GLY A 90 -1.34 -4.89 39.10
C GLY A 90 -1.72 -5.84 37.99
N GLY A 91 -2.57 -6.80 38.32
CA GLY A 91 -2.81 -8.01 37.55
C GLY A 91 -2.49 -9.24 38.39
N ILE A 92 -2.78 -10.42 37.88
CA ILE A 92 -2.69 -11.64 38.70
C ILE A 92 -1.24 -11.98 39.13
N THR A 93 -0.20 -11.52 38.42
CA THR A 93 1.19 -11.75 38.83
C THR A 93 1.61 -10.91 40.03
N MET A 94 0.78 -9.93 40.44
CA MET A 94 0.95 -9.21 41.70
C MET A 94 0.78 -10.15 42.89
N ASP A 95 -0.19 -11.07 42.84
CA ASP A 95 -0.43 -12.06 43.90
C ASP A 95 0.56 -13.22 43.93
N SER A 96 1.55 -13.21 43.02
CA SER A 96 2.73 -14.06 43.06
C SER A 96 4.04 -13.28 43.24
N MET A 97 3.93 -11.98 43.56
CA MET A 97 5.05 -11.07 43.71
C MET A 97 5.76 -11.23 45.06
N THR A 98 7.08 -11.31 45.07
CA THR A 98 7.90 -11.37 46.29
C THR A 98 9.07 -10.39 46.21
N PHE A 99 9.48 -9.82 47.35
CA PHE A 99 10.63 -8.92 47.41
C PHE A 99 11.92 -9.65 47.83
N ASP A 100 12.99 -9.47 47.06
CA ASP A 100 14.35 -9.88 47.43
C ASP A 100 15.25 -8.64 47.56
N PRO A 101 15.73 -8.27 48.77
CA PRO A 101 16.59 -7.11 48.96
C PRO A 101 17.95 -7.21 48.27
N LYS A 102 18.40 -8.43 47.93
CA LYS A 102 19.63 -8.68 47.16
C LYS A 102 19.35 -8.84 45.65
N GLY A 103 18.08 -8.87 45.26
CA GLY A 103 17.65 -9.01 43.86
C GLY A 103 17.91 -7.75 43.03
N GLY A 104 17.83 -7.88 41.71
CA GLY A 104 18.01 -6.77 40.76
C GLY A 104 16.69 -6.31 40.14
N ASP A 105 16.61 -6.45 38.82
CA ASP A 105 15.39 -6.25 38.02
C ASP A 105 14.37 -7.38 38.25
N VAL A 106 13.16 -7.23 37.70
CA VAL A 106 12.08 -8.21 37.84
C VAL A 106 12.47 -9.55 37.21
N VAL A 107 12.31 -10.63 37.98
CA VAL A 107 12.53 -12.02 37.53
C VAL A 107 11.20 -12.77 37.48
N ARG A 108 10.87 -13.31 36.31
CA ARG A 108 9.71 -14.18 36.11
C ARG A 108 10.11 -15.65 36.23
N THR A 109 9.39 -16.41 37.02
CA THR A 109 9.50 -17.88 37.03
C THR A 109 8.26 -18.49 36.39
N THR A 110 8.44 -19.28 35.34
CA THR A 110 7.35 -19.90 34.57
C THR A 110 7.19 -21.38 34.90
N SER A 111 5.98 -21.93 34.69
CA SER A 111 5.72 -23.37 34.70
C SER A 111 6.20 -24.01 33.38
N PRO A 112 6.24 -25.34 33.28
CA PRO A 112 6.54 -26.04 32.02
C PRO A 112 5.62 -25.63 30.85
N GLU A 113 4.39 -25.22 31.15
CA GLU A 113 3.38 -24.74 30.20
C GLU A 113 3.53 -23.25 29.86
N GLY A 114 4.53 -22.57 30.44
CA GLY A 114 4.86 -21.16 30.17
C GLY A 114 4.14 -20.14 31.05
N GLY A 115 3.36 -20.57 32.05
CA GLY A 115 2.62 -19.66 32.94
C GLY A 115 3.47 -19.08 34.07
N VAL A 116 3.42 -17.76 34.31
CA VAL A 116 4.24 -17.06 35.33
C VAL A 116 3.69 -17.30 36.74
N TRP A 117 4.22 -18.29 37.46
CA TRP A 117 3.70 -18.62 38.81
C TRP A 117 4.40 -17.90 39.96
N ARG A 118 5.54 -17.24 39.70
CA ARG A 118 6.24 -16.39 40.67
C ARG A 118 6.90 -15.20 39.99
N THR A 119 6.78 -14.04 40.62
CA THR A 119 7.41 -12.78 40.21
C THR A 119 8.31 -12.29 41.34
N THR A 120 9.62 -12.30 41.17
CA THR A 120 10.54 -11.75 42.17
C THR A 120 10.97 -10.35 41.78
N VAL A 121 10.84 -9.38 42.68
CA VAL A 121 11.30 -8.01 42.47
C VAL A 121 12.40 -7.64 43.48
N GLY A 122 13.40 -6.89 43.02
CA GLY A 122 14.42 -6.29 43.88
C GLY A 122 14.34 -4.77 43.90
N PRO A 123 15.34 -4.08 44.50
CA PRO A 123 15.40 -2.62 44.53
C PRO A 123 15.37 -1.96 43.14
N GLY A 124 15.84 -2.65 42.09
CA GLY A 124 15.83 -2.15 40.71
C GLY A 124 14.41 -1.82 40.21
N TYR A 125 13.43 -2.64 40.59
CA TYR A 125 12.01 -2.40 40.28
C TYR A 125 11.51 -1.06 40.81
N TYR A 126 11.67 -0.80 42.12
CA TYR A 126 11.22 0.46 42.71
C TYR A 126 12.06 1.66 42.23
N LYS A 127 13.38 1.49 42.04
CA LYS A 127 14.24 2.55 41.47
C LYS A 127 13.78 2.96 40.06
N SER A 128 13.26 2.04 39.26
CA SER A 128 12.76 2.35 37.91
C SER A 128 11.54 3.29 37.92
N TRP A 129 10.83 3.46 39.05
CA TRP A 129 9.73 4.43 39.15
C TRP A 129 10.19 5.88 39.01
N SER A 130 11.49 6.13 39.20
CA SER A 130 12.13 7.42 38.94
C SER A 130 12.18 7.77 37.46
N ASN A 131 12.00 6.79 36.55
CA ASN A 131 11.92 7.04 35.11
C ASN A 131 10.62 7.76 34.71
N PHE A 132 9.58 7.67 35.54
CA PHE A 132 8.30 8.35 35.31
C PHE A 132 8.39 9.82 35.72
N PRO A 133 7.58 10.70 35.09
CA PRO A 133 7.43 12.08 35.51
C PRO A 133 7.29 12.23 37.03
N LYS A 134 7.85 13.31 37.58
CA LYS A 134 7.92 13.53 39.03
C LYS A 134 6.54 13.51 39.70
N GLU A 135 5.51 13.96 38.98
CA GLU A 135 4.12 14.04 39.44
C GLU A 135 3.38 12.69 39.42
N THR A 136 3.90 11.68 38.69
CA THR A 136 3.26 10.37 38.59
C THR A 136 3.21 9.67 39.95
N LYS A 137 2.00 9.35 40.39
CA LYS A 137 1.73 8.60 41.62
C LYS A 137 1.50 7.13 41.36
N PHE A 138 1.88 6.31 42.34
CA PHE A 138 1.83 4.87 42.29
C PHE A 138 0.94 4.31 43.39
N ILE A 139 0.24 3.24 43.05
CA ILE A 139 -0.49 2.43 44.01
C ILE A 139 0.37 1.20 44.30
N SER A 140 0.87 1.11 45.53
CA SER A 140 1.74 0.02 45.93
C SER A 140 0.89 -1.20 46.27
N THR A 141 0.74 -2.09 45.28
CA THR A 141 0.04 -3.36 45.44
C THR A 141 0.89 -4.37 46.20
N LEU A 142 0.25 -5.12 47.10
CA LEU A 142 0.88 -6.04 48.03
C LEU A 142 0.31 -7.45 47.81
N ASN A 143 1.20 -8.43 47.76
CA ASN A 143 0.82 -9.83 47.57
C ASN A 143 0.01 -10.33 48.77
N PHE A 144 -1.23 -10.73 48.52
CA PHE A 144 -2.07 -11.39 49.51
C PHE A 144 -2.36 -12.86 49.15
N GLY A 145 -2.18 -13.23 47.89
CA GLY A 145 -2.40 -14.59 47.38
C GLY A 145 -1.53 -15.67 48.01
N ASN A 146 -0.27 -15.38 48.36
CA ASN A 146 0.65 -16.33 48.99
C ASN A 146 0.33 -16.63 50.47
N GLU A 147 -0.64 -15.95 51.07
CA GLU A 147 -1.03 -16.13 52.49
C GLU A 147 0.15 -15.89 53.46
N SER A 148 1.02 -14.94 53.14
CA SER A 148 2.18 -14.59 53.97
C SER A 148 2.20 -13.11 54.32
N LEU A 149 2.09 -12.81 55.62
CA LEU A 149 2.19 -11.45 56.14
C LEU A 149 3.59 -10.86 55.91
N GLU A 150 4.63 -11.69 55.98
CA GLU A 150 6.02 -11.28 55.77
C GLU A 150 6.22 -10.75 54.34
N ILE A 151 5.68 -11.46 53.33
CA ILE A 151 5.79 -11.04 51.93
C ILE A 151 5.07 -9.70 51.70
N ALA A 152 3.82 -9.57 52.17
CA ALA A 152 3.04 -8.33 52.04
C ALA A 152 3.73 -7.15 52.73
N THR A 153 4.23 -7.35 53.95
CA THR A 153 4.96 -6.33 54.72
C THR A 153 6.26 -5.94 54.05
N GLY A 154 7.03 -6.90 53.54
CA GLY A 154 8.30 -6.65 52.85
C GLY A 154 8.12 -5.81 51.59
N LEU A 155 7.06 -6.06 50.79
CA LEU A 155 6.73 -5.25 49.63
C LEU A 155 6.35 -3.82 50.02
N ALA A 156 5.51 -3.64 51.05
CA ALA A 156 5.09 -2.33 51.53
C ALA A 156 6.28 -1.50 52.03
N VAL A 157 7.12 -2.10 52.87
CA VAL A 157 8.34 -1.47 53.39
C VAL A 157 9.30 -1.12 52.26
N ALA A 158 9.52 -2.01 51.29
CA ALA A 158 10.39 -1.74 50.16
C ALA A 158 9.91 -0.55 49.31
N SER A 159 8.61 -0.47 49.02
CA SER A 159 8.05 0.63 48.23
C SER A 159 8.31 2.00 48.86
N LEU A 160 8.14 2.15 50.18
CA LEU A 160 8.42 3.39 50.91
C LEU A 160 9.90 3.64 51.17
N THR A 161 10.69 2.58 51.29
CA THR A 161 12.15 2.73 51.45
C THR A 161 12.78 3.33 50.20
N TYR A 162 12.32 2.92 49.02
CA TYR A 162 12.90 3.38 47.75
C TYR A 162 12.16 4.56 47.10
N GLN A 163 10.85 4.69 47.30
CA GLN A 163 9.99 5.66 46.60
C GLN A 163 8.92 6.30 47.51
N PRO A 164 9.30 6.90 48.65
CA PRO A 164 8.35 7.38 49.65
C PRO A 164 7.40 8.48 49.13
N ASP A 165 7.85 9.31 48.19
CA ASP A 165 7.07 10.43 47.66
C ASP A 165 6.14 10.05 46.50
N LYS A 166 6.30 8.84 45.94
CA LYS A 166 5.53 8.36 44.79
C LYS A 166 4.36 7.45 45.19
N VAL A 167 4.38 6.83 46.38
CA VAL A 167 3.28 5.98 46.87
C VAL A 167 2.08 6.85 47.27
N ALA A 168 0.91 6.59 46.67
CA ALA A 168 -0.36 7.23 47.03
C ALA A 168 -1.19 6.37 47.97
N TYR A 169 -1.33 5.08 47.67
CA TYR A 169 -2.10 4.11 48.44
C TYR A 169 -1.42 2.74 48.45
N PHE A 170 -1.77 1.92 49.44
CA PHE A 170 -1.50 0.49 49.46
C PHE A 170 -2.75 -0.29 49.08
N GLU A 171 -2.58 -1.34 48.28
CA GLU A 171 -3.65 -2.28 47.96
C GLU A 171 -3.23 -3.68 48.36
N LEU A 172 -4.05 -4.38 49.12
CA LEU A 172 -3.75 -5.73 49.62
C LEU A 172 -4.51 -6.79 48.82
N GLY A 173 -3.79 -7.49 47.93
CA GLY A 173 -4.33 -8.52 47.04
C GLY A 173 -4.94 -7.97 45.75
N ASN A 174 -4.82 -8.73 44.65
CA ASN A 174 -5.31 -8.30 43.34
C ASN A 174 -6.74 -8.75 43.11
N GLU A 175 -7.06 -10.03 43.33
CA GLU A 175 -8.40 -10.58 43.11
C GLU A 175 -8.67 -11.72 44.11
N PRO A 176 -9.05 -11.40 45.36
CA PRO A 176 -9.24 -12.41 46.40
C PRO A 176 -10.28 -13.50 46.08
N THR A 177 -11.18 -13.22 45.14
CA THR A 177 -12.17 -14.19 44.61
C THR A 177 -11.53 -15.34 43.84
N ASN A 178 -10.30 -15.17 43.33
CA ASN A 178 -9.52 -16.20 42.65
C ASN A 178 -8.69 -17.08 43.61
N TYR A 179 -8.67 -16.78 44.91
CA TYR A 179 -7.90 -17.57 45.88
C TYR A 179 -8.62 -18.87 46.23
N LYS A 180 -7.94 -19.76 46.99
CA LYS A 180 -8.53 -21.03 47.43
C LYS A 180 -9.83 -20.78 48.22
N ARG A 181 -10.93 -21.36 47.75
CA ARG A 181 -12.27 -21.22 48.37
C ARG A 181 -12.31 -21.56 49.86
N SER A 182 -11.45 -22.48 50.32
CA SER A 182 -11.34 -22.90 51.71
C SER A 182 -10.70 -21.86 52.64
N ARG A 183 -10.02 -20.83 52.12
CA ARG A 183 -9.26 -19.87 52.95
C ARG A 183 -10.14 -19.12 53.95
N TRP A 184 -11.33 -18.71 53.52
CA TRP A 184 -12.31 -18.03 54.36
C TRP A 184 -13.65 -18.76 54.41
N ASN A 185 -13.74 -19.96 53.82
CA ASN A 185 -14.99 -20.70 53.63
C ASN A 185 -16.12 -19.81 53.07
N LEU A 186 -15.78 -18.98 52.07
CA LEU A 186 -16.67 -18.01 51.41
C LEU A 186 -17.27 -16.93 52.35
N SER A 187 -16.73 -16.74 53.56
CA SER A 187 -17.23 -15.73 54.51
C SER A 187 -16.57 -14.37 54.33
N THR A 188 -17.37 -13.36 53.97
CA THR A 188 -16.95 -11.95 53.91
C THR A 188 -16.40 -11.46 55.26
N ALA A 189 -17.01 -11.85 56.37
CA ALA A 189 -16.56 -11.45 57.71
C ALA A 189 -15.17 -12.03 58.05
N ALA A 190 -14.91 -13.28 57.66
CA ALA A 190 -13.60 -13.91 57.85
C ALA A 190 -12.51 -13.24 56.99
N TYR A 191 -12.84 -12.87 55.74
CA TYR A 191 -11.97 -12.08 54.88
C TYR A 191 -11.64 -10.72 55.52
N VAL A 192 -12.66 -9.96 55.94
CA VAL A 192 -12.46 -8.63 56.54
C VAL A 192 -11.62 -8.71 57.81
N LYS A 193 -11.82 -9.75 58.63
CA LYS A 193 -11.00 -9.97 59.82
C LYS A 193 -9.51 -10.14 59.45
N GLN A 194 -9.18 -11.05 58.54
CA GLN A 194 -7.79 -11.28 58.12
C GLN A 194 -7.19 -10.04 57.44
N TRP A 195 -7.97 -9.37 56.59
CA TRP A 195 -7.54 -8.14 55.91
C TRP A 195 -7.12 -7.08 56.94
N LYS A 196 -7.94 -6.83 57.97
CA LYS A 196 -7.63 -5.87 59.03
C LYS A 196 -6.40 -6.26 59.87
N GLU A 197 -6.21 -7.54 60.15
CA GLU A 197 -5.03 -8.04 60.85
C GLU A 197 -3.74 -7.76 60.06
N TYR A 198 -3.78 -7.97 58.74
CA TYR A 198 -2.67 -7.69 57.84
C TYR A 198 -2.41 -6.20 57.73
N THR A 199 -3.43 -5.38 57.45
CA THR A 199 -3.26 -3.94 57.29
C THR A 199 -2.74 -3.28 58.57
N ALA A 200 -3.23 -3.68 59.75
CA ALA A 200 -2.73 -3.16 61.02
C ALA A 200 -1.25 -3.49 61.25
N SER A 201 -0.82 -4.71 60.89
CA SER A 201 0.58 -5.14 61.02
C SER A 201 1.49 -4.41 60.02
N ILE A 202 1.03 -4.23 58.78
CA ILE A 202 1.75 -3.49 57.74
C ILE A 202 1.83 -2.02 58.13
N ASP A 203 0.75 -1.41 58.62
CA ASP A 203 0.73 -0.03 59.11
C ASP A 203 1.75 0.19 60.23
N ALA A 204 1.85 -0.74 61.18
CA ALA A 204 2.87 -0.68 62.23
C ALA A 204 4.30 -0.70 61.65
N ALA A 205 4.57 -1.57 60.67
CA ALA A 205 5.88 -1.68 60.04
C ALA A 205 6.25 -0.43 59.21
N VAL A 206 5.33 0.09 58.40
CA VAL A 206 5.62 1.28 57.57
C VAL A 206 5.71 2.56 58.40
N ASN A 207 4.91 2.70 59.46
CA ASN A 207 4.98 3.86 60.35
C ASN A 207 6.32 3.92 61.12
N ALA A 208 7.01 2.78 61.30
CA ALA A 208 8.32 2.74 61.92
C ALA A 208 9.45 3.28 61.02
N LEU A 209 9.23 3.44 59.70
CA LEU A 209 10.27 3.86 58.75
C LEU A 209 10.63 5.36 58.83
N ASN A 210 9.84 6.20 59.50
CA ASN A 210 10.00 7.67 59.56
C ASN A 210 10.12 8.39 58.20
N ALA A 211 9.94 7.69 57.08
CA ALA A 211 10.00 8.20 55.71
C ALA A 211 8.57 8.51 55.23
N SER A 212 8.24 9.80 55.13
CA SER A 212 6.99 10.37 54.59
C SER A 212 5.68 9.91 55.26
N ARG A 213 4.99 10.84 55.95
CA ARG A 213 3.71 10.55 56.62
C ARG A 213 2.58 10.40 55.60
N LEU A 214 2.39 9.17 55.07
CA LEU A 214 1.14 8.81 54.38
C LEU A 214 -0.07 9.12 55.29
N PRO A 215 -1.22 9.51 54.72
CA PRO A 215 -2.43 9.75 55.51
C PRO A 215 -2.88 8.47 56.24
N LYS A 216 -3.75 8.60 57.25
CA LYS A 216 -4.34 7.43 57.91
C LYS A 216 -5.17 6.58 56.94
N GLU A 217 -5.87 7.24 56.03
CA GLU A 217 -6.68 6.66 54.95
C GLU A 217 -5.82 6.28 53.75
N ARG A 218 -4.87 5.35 53.95
CA ARG A 218 -3.89 4.95 52.92
C ARG A 218 -4.21 3.64 52.23
N TRP A 219 -5.29 2.96 52.61
CA TRP A 219 -5.64 1.68 52.03
C TRP A 219 -6.64 1.85 50.89
N TRP A 220 -6.32 1.20 49.78
CA TRP A 220 -7.24 0.92 48.71
C TRP A 220 -7.87 -0.45 48.97
N ALA A 221 -9.16 -0.47 49.28
CA ALA A 221 -9.88 -1.69 49.63
C ALA A 221 -10.78 -2.16 48.49
N SER A 222 -10.92 -3.48 48.37
CA SER A 222 -11.67 -4.20 47.31
C SER A 222 -10.96 -4.27 45.97
N SER A 223 -10.75 -5.49 45.50
CA SER A 223 -10.16 -5.81 44.19
C SER A 223 -10.92 -6.96 43.54
N ALA A 224 -12.23 -7.04 43.84
CA ALA A 224 -13.09 -8.12 43.39
C ALA A 224 -13.46 -7.99 41.91
N THR A 225 -13.44 -9.10 41.18
CA THR A 225 -14.00 -9.16 39.82
C THR A 225 -15.50 -9.40 39.84
N THR A 226 -16.17 -9.21 38.71
CA THR A 226 -17.57 -9.61 38.50
C THR A 226 -17.71 -11.14 38.31
N ASP A 227 -17.18 -11.95 39.23
CA ASP A 227 -17.20 -13.41 39.13
C ASP A 227 -18.22 -14.08 40.08
N ASN A 228 -18.50 -15.36 39.82
CA ASN A 228 -19.40 -16.23 40.57
C ASN A 228 -18.59 -17.20 41.46
N SER A 229 -17.63 -16.67 42.22
CA SER A 229 -16.79 -17.46 43.13
C SER A 229 -17.49 -17.86 44.43
N GLY A 230 -18.58 -17.15 44.78
CA GLY A 230 -19.35 -17.31 46.01
C GLY A 230 -18.77 -16.54 47.21
N LEU A 231 -17.60 -15.91 47.08
CA LEU A 231 -17.02 -15.03 48.08
C LEU A 231 -17.40 -13.57 47.77
N GLU A 232 -18.24 -12.96 48.60
CA GLU A 232 -18.70 -11.58 48.40
C GLU A 232 -17.74 -10.56 49.01
N VAL A 233 -16.81 -10.06 48.20
CA VAL A 233 -15.79 -9.07 48.61
C VAL A 233 -15.83 -7.79 47.77
N ARG A 234 -17.00 -7.46 47.22
CA ARG A 234 -17.26 -6.15 46.59
C ARG A 234 -17.56 -5.08 47.66
N PRO A 235 -17.40 -3.78 47.37
CA PRO A 235 -17.70 -2.70 48.33
C PRO A 235 -19.09 -2.80 48.96
N ALA A 236 -20.10 -3.25 48.19
CA ALA A 236 -21.46 -3.48 48.70
C ALA A 236 -21.55 -4.48 49.86
N ALA A 237 -20.65 -5.46 49.92
CA ALA A 237 -20.57 -6.45 51.02
C ALA A 237 -19.52 -6.05 52.07
N LEU A 238 -18.40 -5.47 51.66
CA LEU A 238 -17.28 -5.12 52.56
C LEU A 238 -17.59 -3.94 53.48
N ILE A 239 -18.33 -2.94 53.00
CA ILE A 239 -18.68 -1.76 53.80
C ILE A 239 -19.57 -2.15 54.99
N PRO A 240 -20.69 -2.88 54.82
CA PRO A 240 -21.49 -3.40 55.94
C PRO A 240 -20.71 -4.35 56.85
N ALA A 241 -19.77 -5.13 56.31
CA ALA A 241 -18.90 -6.02 57.09
C ALA A 241 -17.83 -5.28 57.92
N GLY A 242 -17.74 -3.94 57.81
CA GLY A 242 -16.91 -3.12 58.68
C GLY A 242 -15.43 -3.07 58.29
N ILE A 243 -15.09 -3.23 57.00
CA ILE A 243 -13.70 -3.18 56.53
C ILE A 243 -12.99 -1.85 56.87
N ASN A 244 -13.75 -0.75 56.91
CA ASN A 244 -13.26 0.59 57.25
C ASN A 244 -13.62 1.05 58.67
N SER A 245 -13.92 0.12 59.59
CA SER A 245 -14.26 0.45 60.99
C SER A 245 -13.15 1.17 61.77
N GLN A 246 -11.94 1.24 61.22
CA GLN A 246 -10.78 1.93 61.81
C GLN A 246 -10.43 3.23 61.08
N HIS A 247 -11.21 3.65 60.06
CA HIS A 247 -10.96 4.83 59.22
C HIS A 247 -9.58 4.82 58.54
N GLN A 248 -9.34 3.78 57.75
CA GLN A 248 -8.06 3.46 57.12
C GLN A 248 -8.16 3.28 55.60
N VAL A 249 -9.37 3.10 55.08
CA VAL A 249 -9.64 2.97 53.65
C VAL A 249 -9.86 4.38 53.09
N GLY A 250 -9.02 4.78 52.13
CA GLY A 250 -9.16 6.02 51.39
C GLY A 250 -9.95 5.87 50.09
N VAL A 251 -9.88 4.69 49.48
CA VAL A 251 -10.56 4.40 48.20
C VAL A 251 -11.09 2.98 48.19
N TYR A 252 -12.28 2.79 47.59
CA TYR A 252 -12.80 1.46 47.25
C TYR A 252 -12.57 1.14 45.77
N SER A 253 -12.27 -0.10 45.38
CA SER A 253 -12.21 -0.48 43.95
C SER A 253 -12.96 -1.74 43.59
N ILE A 254 -13.13 -1.93 42.29
CA ILE A 254 -13.57 -3.19 41.67
C ILE A 254 -12.78 -3.40 40.37
N HIS A 255 -12.72 -4.65 39.91
CA HIS A 255 -12.20 -5.01 38.60
C HIS A 255 -13.34 -5.34 37.64
N SER A 256 -13.29 -4.83 36.41
CA SER A 256 -14.39 -4.89 35.45
C SER A 256 -13.96 -5.48 34.11
N TYR A 257 -14.56 -6.63 33.76
CA TYR A 257 -14.30 -7.33 32.50
C TYR A 257 -15.61 -7.94 31.97
N ALA A 258 -16.28 -7.23 31.06
CA ALA A 258 -17.57 -7.64 30.52
C ALA A 258 -17.51 -8.99 29.75
N PHE A 259 -16.38 -9.24 29.08
CA PHE A 259 -16.14 -10.46 28.32
C PHE A 259 -14.86 -11.17 28.81
N SER A 260 -14.68 -12.44 28.42
CA SER A 260 -13.50 -13.23 28.81
C SER A 260 -13.19 -14.31 27.79
N THR A 261 -11.91 -14.51 27.44
CA THR A 261 -11.47 -15.66 26.61
C THR A 261 -11.20 -16.93 27.44
N CYS A 262 -11.12 -16.83 28.76
CA CYS A 262 -10.99 -18.00 29.64
C CYS A 262 -12.31 -18.72 29.91
N ASP A 263 -13.45 -18.11 29.56
CA ASP A 263 -14.79 -18.65 29.71
C ASP A 263 -15.39 -18.87 28.31
N PRO A 264 -15.62 -20.13 27.87
CA PRO A 264 -16.12 -20.42 26.53
C PRO A 264 -17.42 -19.70 26.15
N LYS A 265 -18.33 -19.47 27.12
CA LYS A 265 -19.61 -18.78 26.84
C LYS A 265 -19.38 -17.29 26.62
N ARG A 266 -18.57 -16.65 27.47
CA ARG A 266 -18.22 -15.22 27.31
C ARG A 266 -17.27 -14.99 26.12
N ALA A 267 -16.42 -15.95 25.79
CA ALA A 267 -15.51 -15.90 24.65
C ALA A 267 -16.28 -15.83 23.32
N ALA A 268 -17.34 -16.64 23.18
CA ALA A 268 -18.21 -16.61 22.00
C ALA A 268 -18.93 -15.26 21.81
N LEU A 269 -19.12 -14.50 22.89
CA LEU A 269 -19.75 -13.18 22.86
C LEU A 269 -18.75 -12.03 22.66
N ALA A 270 -17.45 -12.27 22.76
CA ALA A 270 -16.38 -11.28 22.62
C ALA A 270 -16.15 -10.88 21.15
N THR A 271 -17.12 -10.21 20.54
CA THR A 271 -17.10 -9.78 19.13
C THR A 271 -17.16 -8.26 19.02
N ILE A 272 -16.68 -7.69 17.90
CA ILE A 272 -16.76 -6.24 17.62
C ILE A 272 -18.20 -5.72 17.80
N LYS A 273 -19.19 -6.46 17.29
CA LYS A 273 -20.60 -6.07 17.36
C LYS A 273 -21.06 -5.85 18.80
N ASN A 274 -20.66 -6.74 19.70
CA ASN A 274 -21.11 -6.77 21.09
C ASN A 274 -20.34 -5.78 21.96
N ILE A 275 -19.02 -5.64 21.76
CA ILE A 275 -18.26 -4.63 22.52
C ILE A 275 -18.69 -3.20 22.12
N LEU A 276 -19.17 -2.97 20.90
CA LEU A 276 -19.63 -1.65 20.45
C LEU A 276 -21.12 -1.36 20.71
N ASN A 277 -21.78 -2.11 21.60
CA ASN A 277 -23.18 -1.84 21.97
C ASN A 277 -23.25 -0.96 23.22
N HIS A 278 -23.48 0.34 23.02
CA HIS A 278 -23.52 1.34 24.11
C HIS A 278 -24.56 1.00 25.19
N THR A 279 -25.78 0.65 24.79
CA THR A 279 -26.88 0.33 25.72
C THR A 279 -26.52 -0.84 26.63
N GLU A 280 -25.91 -1.89 26.08
CA GLU A 280 -25.48 -3.06 26.87
C GLU A 280 -24.31 -2.74 27.79
N LEU A 281 -23.38 -1.86 27.41
CA LEU A 281 -22.32 -1.40 28.30
C LEU A 281 -22.88 -0.61 29.49
N VAL A 282 -23.86 0.27 29.24
CA VAL A 282 -24.57 1.00 30.30
C VAL A 282 -25.28 0.03 31.22
N ARG A 283 -26.03 -0.94 30.66
CA ARG A 283 -26.73 -1.96 31.44
C ARG A 283 -25.79 -2.79 32.31
N TYR A 284 -24.67 -3.28 31.74
CA TYR A 284 -23.64 -4.01 32.48
C TYR A 284 -23.08 -3.18 33.63
N CYS A 285 -22.78 -1.89 33.39
CA CYS A 285 -22.31 -1.01 34.45
C CYS A 285 -23.37 -0.80 35.55
N ASP A 286 -24.64 -0.61 35.18
CA ASP A 286 -25.70 -0.36 36.14
C ASP A 286 -26.04 -1.59 37.00
N GLU A 287 -25.94 -2.80 36.44
CA GLU A 287 -26.23 -4.04 37.14
C GLU A 287 -25.05 -4.56 37.97
N GLU A 288 -23.84 -4.63 37.38
CA GLU A 288 -22.71 -5.32 38.01
C GLU A 288 -21.81 -4.42 38.86
N ILE A 289 -21.70 -3.14 38.47
CA ILE A 289 -20.70 -2.21 39.01
C ILE A 289 -21.36 -1.21 39.97
N TYR A 290 -22.47 -0.60 39.55
CA TYR A 290 -23.09 0.52 40.25
C TYR A 290 -23.61 0.22 41.67
N PRO A 291 -24.08 -1.00 42.03
CA PRO A 291 -24.45 -1.29 43.42
C PRO A 291 -23.31 -1.06 44.41
N SER A 292 -22.07 -1.36 44.00
CA SER A 292 -20.87 -1.15 44.82
C SER A 292 -20.42 0.30 44.82
N ALA A 293 -20.50 0.99 43.68
CA ALA A 293 -20.27 2.43 43.59
C ALA A 293 -21.19 3.19 44.56
N ARG A 294 -22.49 2.87 44.56
CA ARG A 294 -23.48 3.46 45.45
C ARG A 294 -23.17 3.20 46.93
N ALA A 295 -22.70 1.99 47.27
CA ALA A 295 -22.30 1.69 48.65
C ALA A 295 -21.14 2.58 49.12
N ALA A 296 -20.11 2.76 48.29
CA ALA A 296 -18.98 3.65 48.59
C ALA A 296 -19.42 5.13 48.67
N LEU A 297 -20.25 5.59 47.74
CA LEU A 297 -20.79 6.96 47.75
C LEU A 297 -21.66 7.23 48.98
N ASN A 298 -22.52 6.29 49.39
CA ASN A 298 -23.32 6.41 50.61
C ASN A 298 -22.43 6.45 51.87
N ALA A 299 -21.26 5.82 51.83
CA ALA A 299 -20.22 5.92 52.86
C ALA A 299 -19.32 7.16 52.71
N SER A 300 -19.66 8.10 51.82
CA SER A 300 -18.87 9.32 51.53
C SER A 300 -17.41 9.03 51.17
N SER A 301 -17.16 7.90 50.51
CA SER A 301 -15.83 7.43 50.13
C SER A 301 -15.65 7.48 48.61
N ALA A 302 -14.42 7.71 48.16
CA ALA A 302 -14.06 7.60 46.75
C ALA A 302 -14.12 6.15 46.29
N TRP A 303 -14.41 5.94 45.00
CA TRP A 303 -14.36 4.61 44.40
C TRP A 303 -13.77 4.66 43.00
N ASN A 304 -13.03 3.61 42.64
CA ASN A 304 -12.28 3.51 41.40
C ASN A 304 -12.60 2.21 40.67
N ILE A 305 -12.36 2.22 39.36
CA ILE A 305 -12.14 0.99 38.61
C ILE A 305 -10.65 0.66 38.71
N GLY A 306 -10.31 -0.36 39.52
CA GLY A 306 -8.92 -0.73 39.85
C GLY A 306 -8.22 -1.50 38.73
N GLU A 307 -9.00 -2.24 37.94
CA GLU A 307 -8.61 -2.80 36.65
C GLU A 307 -9.82 -2.88 35.75
N PHE A 308 -9.62 -2.62 34.46
CA PHE A 308 -10.62 -2.99 33.47
C PHE A 308 -9.99 -3.21 32.11
N ASN A 309 -10.69 -4.02 31.31
CA ASN A 309 -10.53 -4.07 29.87
C ASN A 309 -11.75 -4.73 29.22
N SER A 310 -11.85 -4.68 27.90
CA SER A 310 -13.02 -5.17 27.15
C SER A 310 -13.19 -6.68 27.28
N VAL A 311 -12.10 -7.43 27.19
CA VAL A 311 -12.09 -8.89 27.26
C VAL A 311 -10.94 -9.32 28.16
N SER A 312 -11.24 -10.00 29.28
CA SER A 312 -10.20 -10.52 30.18
C SER A 312 -9.41 -11.67 29.54
N CYS A 313 -8.33 -12.10 30.22
CA CYS A 313 -7.42 -13.14 29.75
C CYS A 313 -6.66 -12.77 28.46
N SER A 314 -5.94 -11.65 28.50
CA SER A 314 -5.12 -11.11 27.39
C SER A 314 -5.87 -10.65 26.13
N GLY A 315 -7.19 -10.55 26.19
CA GLY A 315 -8.00 -10.03 25.10
C GLY A 315 -8.29 -11.04 23.99
N ALA A 316 -9.07 -10.59 23.00
CA ALA A 316 -9.43 -11.35 21.81
C ALA A 316 -8.74 -10.74 20.57
N PRO A 317 -7.89 -11.50 19.85
CA PRO A 317 -7.30 -11.04 18.59
C PRO A 317 -8.36 -10.69 17.54
N ASN A 318 -8.08 -9.68 16.71
CA ASN A 318 -8.99 -9.09 15.72
C ASN A 318 -10.25 -8.45 16.31
N VAL A 319 -10.29 -8.26 17.63
CA VAL A 319 -11.39 -7.58 18.34
C VAL A 319 -10.80 -6.49 19.21
N THR A 320 -9.96 -6.87 20.17
CA THR A 320 -9.42 -5.96 21.19
C THR A 320 -8.13 -5.23 20.78
N ASP A 321 -7.52 -5.61 19.66
CA ASP A 321 -6.38 -4.94 19.01
C ASP A 321 -6.81 -4.05 17.82
N THR A 322 -8.10 -3.71 17.73
CA THR A 322 -8.69 -2.94 16.62
C THR A 322 -9.18 -1.55 17.07
N PHE A 323 -9.63 -0.71 16.12
CA PHE A 323 -10.29 0.56 16.44
C PHE A 323 -11.60 0.40 17.23
N ALA A 324 -12.22 -0.78 17.21
CA ALA A 324 -13.37 -1.06 18.06
C ALA A 324 -13.00 -0.97 19.55
N GLN A 325 -11.79 -1.42 19.92
CA GLN A 325 -11.27 -1.26 21.28
C GLN A 325 -11.16 0.21 21.67
N ALA A 326 -10.65 1.06 20.77
CA ALA A 326 -10.47 2.48 21.06
C ALA A 326 -11.82 3.16 21.37
N LEU A 327 -12.84 2.88 20.56
CA LEU A 327 -14.20 3.37 20.81
C LEU A 327 -14.79 2.83 22.12
N TRP A 328 -14.58 1.54 22.39
CA TRP A 328 -15.02 0.91 23.64
C TRP A 328 -14.39 1.55 24.89
N VAL A 329 -13.08 1.84 24.84
CA VAL A 329 -12.36 2.48 25.95
C VAL A 329 -12.94 3.86 26.25
N ILE A 330 -13.14 4.70 25.22
CA ILE A 330 -13.73 6.04 25.38
C ILE A 330 -15.12 5.94 26.03
N ASP A 331 -15.99 5.08 25.48
CA ASP A 331 -17.37 4.99 25.95
C ASP A 331 -17.44 4.42 27.39
N SER A 332 -16.67 3.36 27.68
CA SER A 332 -16.67 2.74 29.01
C SER A 332 -16.13 3.67 30.09
N GLU A 333 -15.03 4.39 29.84
CA GLU A 333 -14.49 5.33 30.81
C GLU A 333 -15.44 6.51 31.06
N LEU A 334 -16.14 7.00 30.03
CA LEU A 334 -17.14 8.05 30.19
C LEU A 334 -18.40 7.55 30.91
N ILE A 335 -18.83 6.30 30.68
CA ILE A 335 -19.89 5.65 31.48
C ILE A 335 -19.47 5.62 32.95
N TYR A 336 -18.26 5.14 33.27
CA TYR A 336 -17.74 5.10 34.64
C TYR A 336 -17.65 6.49 35.27
N ALA A 337 -17.21 7.51 34.52
CA ALA A 337 -17.18 8.90 34.98
C ALA A 337 -18.58 9.39 35.37
N THR A 338 -19.60 9.06 34.57
CA THR A 338 -21.00 9.45 34.86
C THR A 338 -21.59 8.73 36.07
N ARG A 339 -21.01 7.59 36.46
CA ARG A 339 -21.34 6.83 37.68
C ARG A 339 -20.44 7.18 38.86
N ASN A 340 -19.75 8.31 38.79
CA ASN A 340 -18.92 8.88 39.85
C ASN A 340 -17.68 8.05 40.22
N ALA A 341 -17.14 7.23 39.32
CA ALA A 341 -15.80 6.67 39.52
C ALA A 341 -14.81 7.83 39.63
N SER A 342 -13.88 7.80 40.59
CA SER A 342 -12.88 8.87 40.77
C SER A 342 -11.67 8.70 39.85
N ALA A 343 -11.37 7.45 39.45
CA ALA A 343 -10.40 7.10 38.42
C ALA A 343 -10.65 5.70 37.84
N THR A 344 -10.10 5.44 36.65
CA THR A 344 -10.10 4.17 35.93
C THR A 344 -8.68 3.72 35.65
N HIS A 345 -8.41 2.40 35.71
CA HIS A 345 -7.08 1.84 35.50
C HIS A 345 -7.11 0.81 34.37
N LEU A 346 -6.81 1.24 33.15
CA LEU A 346 -6.85 0.39 31.96
C LEU A 346 -5.70 -0.63 32.03
N HIS A 347 -6.04 -1.91 32.12
CA HIS A 347 -5.05 -2.96 32.40
C HIS A 347 -4.21 -3.33 31.16
N GLN A 348 -2.90 -3.47 31.38
CA GLN A 348 -1.85 -3.74 30.39
C GLN A 348 -1.07 -4.99 30.82
N GLY A 349 -0.86 -5.94 29.91
CA GLY A 349 -0.25 -7.22 30.28
C GLY A 349 0.31 -8.04 29.11
N ALA A 350 0.62 -9.30 29.39
CA ALA A 350 1.14 -10.27 28.43
C ALA A 350 0.78 -11.73 28.82
N THR A 351 1.23 -12.68 28.01
CA THR A 351 0.95 -14.13 28.04
C THR A 351 1.00 -14.79 29.41
N LEU A 352 -0.02 -15.63 29.68
CA LEU A 352 -0.07 -16.65 30.73
C LEU A 352 0.41 -16.18 32.10
N ALA A 353 -0.06 -15.01 32.52
CA ALA A 353 -0.13 -14.68 33.93
C ALA A 353 -1.12 -15.66 34.60
N LEU A 354 -0.64 -16.78 35.15
CA LEU A 354 -1.35 -17.78 35.99
C LEU A 354 -2.73 -18.36 35.57
N GLN A 355 -3.35 -17.91 34.48
CA GLN A 355 -4.78 -18.13 34.26
C GLN A 355 -5.03 -19.01 33.04
N SER A 356 -5.27 -20.30 33.27
CA SER A 356 -5.85 -21.27 32.32
C SER A 356 -4.98 -21.73 31.14
N ASN A 357 -4.95 -23.05 30.94
CA ASN A 357 -4.33 -23.70 29.78
C ASN A 357 -5.13 -23.48 28.47
N ASN A 358 -6.30 -22.82 28.55
CA ASN A 358 -7.20 -22.58 27.41
C ASN A 358 -7.09 -21.17 26.82
N GLN A 359 -6.14 -20.34 27.28
CA GLN A 359 -5.92 -19.03 26.67
C GLN A 359 -5.37 -19.17 25.25
N VAL A 360 -5.86 -18.31 24.35
CA VAL A 360 -5.41 -18.24 22.95
C VAL A 360 -4.06 -17.52 22.82
N ASN A 361 -3.55 -16.91 23.91
CA ASN A 361 -2.31 -16.15 23.93
C ASN A 361 -1.17 -16.99 24.52
N THR A 362 -0.20 -17.40 23.70
CA THR A 362 0.99 -18.18 24.11
C THR A 362 2.28 -17.40 23.84
N PRO A 363 3.37 -17.65 24.59
CA PRO A 363 4.68 -17.08 24.25
C PRO A 363 5.11 -17.43 22.81
N GLY A 364 5.98 -16.60 22.23
CA GLY A 364 6.61 -16.89 20.94
C GLY A 364 7.50 -18.14 21.00
N ALA A 365 7.85 -18.70 19.85
CA ALA A 365 8.66 -19.92 19.76
C ALA A 365 10.05 -19.75 20.42
N ASN A 366 10.59 -18.53 20.39
CA ASN A 366 11.83 -18.15 21.08
C ASN A 366 11.66 -17.82 22.58
N GLY A 367 10.48 -18.05 23.18
CA GLY A 367 10.18 -17.70 24.57
C GLY A 367 9.89 -16.21 24.80
N SER A 368 9.77 -15.39 23.76
CA SER A 368 9.38 -13.98 23.90
C SER A 368 7.93 -13.86 24.41
N PRO A 369 7.63 -12.89 25.29
CA PRO A 369 6.27 -12.64 25.73
C PRO A 369 5.30 -12.37 24.58
N GLY A 370 4.10 -12.93 24.65
CA GLY A 370 2.97 -12.52 23.81
C GLY A 370 2.18 -11.42 24.52
N PHE A 371 2.40 -10.16 24.16
CA PHE A 371 1.66 -9.05 24.78
C PHE A 371 0.15 -9.17 24.56
N SER A 372 -0.63 -8.72 25.55
CA SER A 372 -2.10 -8.77 25.49
C SER A 372 -2.61 -7.92 24.33
N THR A 373 -3.64 -8.42 23.66
CA THR A 373 -4.22 -7.76 22.48
C THR A 373 -4.96 -6.46 22.82
N TYR A 374 -5.37 -6.29 24.08
CA TYR A 374 -6.00 -5.08 24.57
C TYR A 374 -5.04 -3.99 25.07
N SER A 375 -3.73 -4.25 25.06
CA SER A 375 -2.75 -3.27 25.53
C SER A 375 -2.76 -2.02 24.66
N MET A 376 -2.33 -0.86 25.19
CA MET A 376 -2.19 0.38 24.41
C MET A 376 -0.92 0.41 23.56
N LEU A 377 0.02 -0.49 23.83
CA LEU A 377 1.21 -0.69 23.01
C LEU A 377 1.73 -2.11 23.12
N TYR A 378 2.48 -2.51 22.09
CA TYR A 378 3.47 -3.58 22.18
C TYR A 378 4.82 -2.93 22.48
N PRO A 379 5.36 -3.11 23.69
CA PRO A 379 6.48 -2.30 24.17
C PRO A 379 7.84 -2.71 23.59
N ARG A 380 7.93 -3.89 22.97
CA ARG A 380 9.12 -4.41 22.30
C ARG A 380 8.73 -5.39 21.19
N ASP A 381 9.69 -5.72 20.35
CA ASP A 381 9.51 -6.71 19.29
C ASP A 381 9.19 -8.09 19.88
N SER A 382 8.28 -8.79 19.21
CA SER A 382 7.84 -10.15 19.53
C SER A 382 7.64 -10.92 18.23
N GLU A 383 8.02 -12.20 18.20
CA GLU A 383 7.80 -13.06 17.04
C GLU A 383 6.30 -13.23 16.73
N LEU A 384 5.46 -13.26 17.78
CA LEU A 384 4.03 -13.49 17.64
C LEU A 384 3.26 -12.22 17.26
N ARG A 385 3.68 -11.07 17.81
CA ARG A 385 2.93 -9.81 17.69
C ARG A 385 3.61 -8.78 16.79
N GLY A 386 4.81 -9.06 16.29
CA GLY A 386 5.58 -8.19 15.40
C GLY A 386 6.36 -7.10 16.16
N PRO A 387 6.73 -6.01 15.47
CA PRO A 387 7.58 -4.97 16.04
C PRO A 387 6.87 -4.13 17.10
N ALA A 388 7.66 -3.50 17.97
CA ALA A 388 7.22 -2.55 18.97
C ALA A 388 6.43 -1.40 18.33
N ARG A 389 5.22 -1.13 18.84
CA ARG A 389 4.31 -0.10 18.31
C ARG A 389 3.18 0.24 19.27
N THR A 390 2.56 1.38 19.08
CA THR A 390 1.27 1.71 19.72
C THR A 390 0.12 0.93 19.09
N LEU A 391 -0.92 0.67 19.87
CA LEU A 391 -2.18 0.06 19.43
C LEU A 391 -3.31 1.09 19.43
N PRO A 392 -4.45 0.83 18.76
CA PRO A 392 -5.52 1.82 18.63
C PRO A 392 -6.05 2.38 19.96
N SER A 393 -6.02 1.61 21.05
CA SER A 393 -6.43 2.08 22.39
C SER A 393 -5.56 3.23 22.94
N PHE A 394 -4.33 3.43 22.46
CA PHE A 394 -3.55 4.62 22.78
C PHE A 394 -4.26 5.91 22.32
N LEU A 395 -4.91 5.89 21.16
CA LEU A 395 -5.65 7.04 20.64
C LEU A 395 -6.84 7.40 21.54
N ALA A 396 -7.53 6.40 22.08
CA ALA A 396 -8.57 6.61 23.08
C ALA A 396 -8.01 7.34 24.31
N GLN A 397 -6.81 6.99 24.77
CA GLN A 397 -6.19 7.64 25.92
C GLN A 397 -5.81 9.10 25.64
N LEU A 398 -5.41 9.46 24.42
CA LEU A 398 -5.22 10.86 24.04
C LEU A 398 -6.54 11.65 24.05
N PHE A 399 -7.64 11.03 23.60
CA PHE A 399 -8.97 11.63 23.69
C PHE A 399 -9.35 11.90 25.14
N MET A 400 -9.13 10.93 26.03
CA MET A 400 -9.48 11.03 27.44
C MET A 400 -8.59 12.04 28.19
N ALA A 401 -7.31 12.11 27.83
CA ALA A 401 -6.40 13.14 28.33
C ALA A 401 -6.91 14.54 27.99
N GLU A 402 -7.33 14.78 26.74
CA GLU A 402 -7.91 16.07 26.35
C GLU A 402 -9.26 16.32 27.02
N ALA A 403 -10.11 15.30 27.17
CA ALA A 403 -11.43 15.42 27.79
C ALA A 403 -11.31 15.96 29.23
N PHE A 404 -10.40 15.37 30.02
CA PHE A 404 -10.15 15.70 31.42
C PHE A 404 -8.93 16.62 31.64
N ALA A 405 -8.44 17.29 30.60
CA ALA A 405 -7.28 18.19 30.70
C ALA A 405 -7.47 19.36 31.68
N VAL A 406 -8.71 19.72 32.00
CA VAL A 406 -9.03 20.76 32.97
C VAL A 406 -9.44 20.08 34.28
N PRO A 407 -8.77 20.38 35.42
CA PRO A 407 -9.17 19.86 36.71
C PRO A 407 -10.62 20.20 37.06
N ASP A 408 -11.21 19.44 37.99
CA ASP A 408 -12.59 19.63 38.48
C ASP A 408 -13.68 19.53 37.40
N THR A 409 -13.34 18.92 36.26
CA THR A 409 -14.31 18.69 35.17
C THR A 409 -15.38 17.69 35.63
N ARG A 410 -16.65 18.04 35.44
CA ARG A 410 -17.80 17.15 35.70
C ARG A 410 -18.38 16.65 34.38
N VAL A 411 -18.87 15.42 34.34
CA VAL A 411 -19.38 14.80 33.11
C VAL A 411 -20.84 14.39 33.26
N ARG A 412 -21.64 14.64 32.22
CA ARG A 412 -23.03 14.19 32.14
C ARG A 412 -23.28 13.46 30.83
N ALA A 413 -23.87 12.27 30.93
CA ALA A 413 -24.37 11.55 29.76
C ALA A 413 -25.60 12.27 29.19
N LEU A 414 -25.66 12.37 27.87
CA LEU A 414 -26.75 12.98 27.13
C LEU A 414 -27.55 11.89 26.43
N ALA A 415 -28.87 12.09 26.34
CA ALA A 415 -29.71 11.18 25.59
C ALA A 415 -29.38 11.25 24.09
N ALA A 416 -29.45 10.11 23.40
CA ALA A 416 -29.38 10.09 21.95
C ALA A 416 -30.51 10.96 21.37
N PRO A 417 -30.24 11.80 20.36
CA PRO A 417 -31.28 12.57 19.69
C PRO A 417 -32.35 11.65 19.07
N ALA A 418 -33.58 12.15 18.92
CA ALA A 418 -34.65 11.40 18.27
C ALA A 418 -34.21 10.88 16.88
N GLY A 419 -34.56 9.64 16.54
CA GLY A 419 -34.16 9.03 15.26
C GLY A 419 -32.71 8.54 15.17
N VAL A 420 -31.87 8.75 16.20
CA VAL A 420 -30.52 8.19 16.30
C VAL A 420 -30.55 6.91 17.13
N ASN A 421 -29.95 5.82 16.64
CA ASN A 421 -29.93 4.55 17.36
C ASN A 421 -29.10 4.69 18.66
N PRO A 422 -29.71 4.58 19.86
CA PRO A 422 -29.02 4.71 21.13
C PRO A 422 -28.01 3.59 21.39
N GLU A 423 -28.11 2.43 20.73
CA GLU A 423 -27.13 1.35 20.87
C GLU A 423 -25.78 1.67 20.20
N ARG A 424 -25.76 2.63 19.26
CA ARG A 424 -24.61 2.93 18.41
C ARG A 424 -24.13 4.38 18.51
N PHE A 425 -24.71 5.17 19.40
CA PHE A 425 -24.38 6.57 19.58
C PHE A 425 -24.37 6.92 21.06
N ALA A 426 -23.28 7.54 21.50
CA ALA A 426 -23.15 8.08 22.84
C ALA A 426 -22.77 9.56 22.79
N ALA A 427 -23.28 10.35 23.72
CA ALA A 427 -22.98 11.77 23.82
C ALA A 427 -22.78 12.19 25.28
N TYR A 428 -21.79 13.05 25.51
CA TYR A 428 -21.40 13.49 26.84
C TYR A 428 -21.11 14.99 26.85
N ALA A 429 -21.59 15.69 27.88
CA ALA A 429 -21.25 17.09 28.16
C ALA A 429 -20.28 17.19 29.33
N PHE A 430 -19.25 18.01 29.16
CA PHE A 430 -18.23 18.29 30.17
C PHE A 430 -18.43 19.71 30.70
N TYR A 431 -18.48 19.83 32.03
CA TYR A 431 -18.72 21.09 32.71
C TYR A 431 -17.51 21.51 33.53
N VAL A 432 -17.13 22.77 33.38
CA VAL A 432 -16.09 23.45 34.18
C VAL A 432 -16.73 24.70 34.76
N GLU A 433 -16.59 24.92 36.08
CA GLU A 433 -17.23 26.04 36.78
C GLU A 433 -18.74 26.17 36.49
N ASP A 434 -19.44 25.03 36.47
CA ASP A 434 -20.89 24.94 36.20
C ASP A 434 -21.32 25.39 34.78
N ARG A 435 -20.39 25.41 33.82
CA ARG A 435 -20.64 25.77 32.42
C ARG A 435 -20.16 24.69 31.46
N VAL A 436 -20.89 24.48 30.37
CA VAL A 436 -20.48 23.55 29.31
C VAL A 436 -19.17 24.02 28.68
N ALA A 437 -18.12 23.23 28.83
CA ALA A 437 -16.79 23.50 28.27
C ALA A 437 -16.51 22.66 27.02
N LYS A 438 -16.96 21.41 27.01
CA LYS A 438 -16.74 20.46 25.89
C LYS A 438 -17.94 19.55 25.71
N ILE A 439 -18.09 19.03 24.50
CA ILE A 439 -19.08 18.00 24.14
C ILE A 439 -18.33 16.88 23.42
N ALA A 440 -18.51 15.65 23.86
CA ALA A 440 -18.04 14.45 23.16
C ALA A 440 -19.21 13.77 22.47
N LEU A 441 -19.06 13.49 21.18
CA LEU A 441 -19.99 12.70 20.38
C LEU A 441 -19.24 11.46 19.89
N VAL A 442 -19.71 10.28 20.28
CA VAL A 442 -19.05 9.01 19.98
C VAL A 442 -19.96 8.19 19.08
N ASN A 443 -19.52 7.99 17.84
CA ASN A 443 -20.18 7.09 16.89
C ASN A 443 -19.58 5.70 17.06
N MET A 444 -20.35 4.79 17.65
CA MET A 444 -19.94 3.41 17.94
C MET A 444 -20.19 2.47 16.76
N ASN A 445 -20.67 2.97 15.61
CA ASN A 445 -20.85 2.13 14.43
C ASN A 445 -19.51 1.97 13.68
N PRO A 446 -18.95 0.74 13.58
CA PRO A 446 -17.71 0.54 12.87
C PRO A 446 -17.90 0.80 11.38
N TYR A 447 -16.94 1.51 10.78
CA TYR A 447 -16.87 1.70 9.34
C TYR A 447 -15.91 0.69 8.73
N TYR A 448 -16.42 -0.16 7.83
CA TYR A 448 -15.61 -1.08 7.04
C TYR A 448 -15.60 -0.60 5.59
N ALA A 449 -14.44 -0.67 4.93
CA ALA A 449 -14.26 -0.17 3.55
C ALA A 449 -15.17 -0.86 2.51
N ASN A 450 -15.73 -2.03 2.85
CA ASN A 450 -16.68 -2.79 2.05
C ASN A 450 -18.14 -2.66 2.53
N SER A 451 -18.43 -1.78 3.49
CA SER A 451 -19.80 -1.55 3.97
C SER A 451 -20.62 -0.82 2.91
N THR A 452 -21.74 -1.40 2.51
CA THR A 452 -22.72 -0.80 1.60
C THR A 452 -23.70 0.14 2.31
N SER A 453 -23.68 0.18 3.65
CA SER A 453 -24.50 1.06 4.47
C SER A 453 -23.65 2.19 5.07
N SER A 454 -24.07 3.46 4.89
CA SER A 454 -23.57 4.57 5.68
C SER A 454 -24.42 4.75 6.92
N PHE A 455 -23.76 4.90 8.05
CA PHE A 455 -24.38 5.43 9.25
C PHE A 455 -23.80 6.82 9.49
N SER A 456 -24.57 7.85 9.10
CA SER A 456 -24.23 9.24 9.38
C SER A 456 -25.27 9.85 10.30
N VAL A 457 -24.81 10.49 11.37
CA VAL A 457 -25.66 11.22 12.31
C VAL A 457 -25.39 12.71 12.15
N SER A 458 -26.45 13.49 11.95
CA SER A 458 -26.41 14.96 11.94
C SER A 458 -26.98 15.46 13.27
N VAL A 459 -26.19 16.21 14.02
CA VAL A 459 -26.58 16.74 15.33
C VAL A 459 -26.58 18.25 15.29
N ASP A 460 -27.69 18.88 15.68
CA ASP A 460 -27.77 20.34 15.82
C ASP A 460 -27.38 20.77 17.25
N LEU A 461 -26.41 21.69 17.33
CA LEU A 461 -25.88 22.26 18.58
C LEU A 461 -26.20 23.77 18.72
N SER A 462 -26.95 24.35 17.79
CA SER A 462 -27.28 25.78 17.74
C SER A 462 -27.91 26.29 19.04
N GLY A 463 -28.80 25.50 19.65
CA GLY A 463 -29.45 25.83 20.93
C GLY A 463 -28.49 25.94 22.13
N THR A 464 -27.30 25.36 22.04
CA THR A 464 -26.26 25.43 23.09
C THR A 464 -25.33 26.63 22.88
N LEU A 465 -25.08 27.01 21.63
CA LEU A 465 -24.14 28.07 21.26
C LEU A 465 -24.70 29.48 21.51
N GLY A 466 -26.03 29.63 21.58
CA GLY A 466 -26.71 30.90 21.87
C GLY A 466 -26.63 31.92 20.72
N THR A 467 -27.71 32.65 20.48
CA THR A 467 -27.81 33.66 19.40
C THR A 467 -26.99 34.93 19.64
N ASN A 468 -26.39 35.09 20.83
CA ASN A 468 -25.57 36.25 21.22
C ASN A 468 -24.06 35.95 21.28
N ALA A 469 -23.58 34.85 20.69
CA ALA A 469 -22.15 34.56 20.59
C ALA A 469 -21.48 35.39 19.48
N GLY A 470 -21.56 36.73 19.56
CA GLY A 470 -20.92 37.65 18.63
C GLY A 470 -19.38 37.63 18.65
N GLN A 471 -18.75 36.77 19.48
CA GLN A 471 -17.28 36.66 19.59
C GLN A 471 -16.76 35.23 19.93
N GLY A 472 -17.62 34.21 20.04
CA GLY A 472 -17.20 32.87 20.48
C GLY A 472 -16.71 31.99 19.33
N ARG A 473 -15.41 31.68 19.27
CA ARG A 473 -14.88 30.64 18.36
C ARG A 473 -15.17 29.26 18.95
N VAL A 474 -15.87 28.42 18.18
CA VAL A 474 -16.05 27.00 18.50
C VAL A 474 -15.00 26.19 17.72
N HIS A 475 -14.31 25.29 18.40
CA HIS A 475 -13.33 24.41 17.77
C HIS A 475 -13.89 22.99 17.70
N ALA A 476 -14.11 22.49 16.49
CA ALA A 476 -14.38 21.08 16.28
C ALA A 476 -13.06 20.33 16.16
N LYS A 477 -12.84 19.35 17.03
CA LYS A 477 -11.70 18.42 16.93
C LYS A 477 -12.22 17.04 16.56
N ARG A 478 -11.52 16.39 15.62
CA ARG A 478 -11.75 15.00 15.25
C ARG A 478 -10.45 14.25 15.43
N LEU A 479 -10.47 13.22 16.27
CA LEU A 479 -9.34 12.30 16.36
C LEU A 479 -9.36 11.38 15.13
N THR A 480 -8.33 11.50 14.29
CA THR A 480 -8.13 10.66 13.12
C THR A 480 -6.83 9.89 13.25
N ALA A 481 -6.81 8.67 12.72
CA ALA A 481 -5.58 7.94 12.47
C ALA A 481 -5.43 7.86 10.94
N PRO A 482 -4.75 8.83 10.30
CA PRO A 482 -4.55 8.80 8.86
C PRO A 482 -3.83 7.50 8.49
N LYS A 483 -4.21 6.93 7.34
CA LYS A 483 -3.59 5.69 6.84
C LYS A 483 -2.09 5.93 6.62
N ASN A 484 -1.30 4.85 6.66
CA ASN A 484 0.12 4.87 6.22
C ASN A 484 0.30 5.28 4.74
N ASP A 485 -0.77 5.61 4.02
CA ASP A 485 -0.82 5.75 2.57
C ASP A 485 -0.89 7.22 2.09
N SER A 486 -0.96 8.21 2.99
CA SER A 486 -0.98 9.63 2.57
C SER A 486 0.33 10.04 1.91
N VAL A 487 0.21 10.85 0.85
CA VAL A 487 1.31 11.37 0.02
C VAL A 487 1.31 12.90 0.08
N TYR A 488 2.49 13.49 0.22
CA TYR A 488 2.68 14.92 0.44
C TYR A 488 3.66 15.50 -0.58
N ILE A 489 3.41 16.75 -1.01
CA ILE A 489 4.40 17.60 -1.67
C ILE A 489 5.05 18.45 -0.58
N ILE A 490 6.36 18.32 -0.42
CA ILE A 490 7.12 18.96 0.68
C ILE A 490 8.12 20.01 0.21
N GLY A 491 8.31 20.14 -1.10
CA GLY A 491 9.15 21.18 -1.69
C GLY A 491 8.90 21.32 -3.18
N MET A 492 9.07 22.52 -3.70
CA MET A 492 8.82 22.89 -5.10
C MET A 492 9.86 23.90 -5.57
N GLY A 493 10.17 23.87 -6.87
CA GLY A 493 11.05 24.86 -7.46
C GLY A 493 10.99 24.87 -8.97
N HIS A 494 11.22 26.04 -9.56
CA HIS A 494 11.27 26.19 -11.01
C HIS A 494 12.44 27.07 -11.46
N GLN A 495 12.77 26.94 -12.74
CA GLN A 495 13.83 27.70 -13.40
C GLN A 495 13.45 27.99 -14.86
N TYR A 496 13.37 29.27 -15.19
CA TYR A 496 13.34 29.76 -16.57
C TYR A 496 14.75 30.10 -17.05
N PRO A 497 15.04 30.03 -18.36
CA PRO A 497 16.27 30.58 -18.92
C PRO A 497 16.28 32.12 -18.84
N SER A 498 17.46 32.71 -19.01
CA SER A 498 17.66 34.16 -18.87
C SER A 498 17.15 34.98 -20.05
N ASN A 499 17.17 34.42 -21.26
CA ASN A 499 16.75 35.14 -22.46
C ASN A 499 15.24 35.05 -22.64
N THR A 500 14.65 36.04 -23.30
CA THR A 500 13.22 36.09 -23.58
C THR A 500 12.95 36.57 -25.01
N ILE A 501 11.84 36.13 -25.58
CA ILE A 501 11.26 36.64 -26.82
C ILE A 501 10.02 37.46 -26.44
N LYS A 502 10.07 38.79 -26.59
CA LYS A 502 8.89 39.63 -26.34
C LYS A 502 7.89 39.52 -27.49
N GLN A 503 6.62 39.72 -27.20
CA GLN A 503 5.55 39.67 -28.21
C GLN A 503 5.80 40.62 -29.38
N GLU A 504 6.23 41.86 -29.09
CA GLU A 504 6.52 42.91 -30.07
C GLU A 504 7.77 42.64 -30.91
N GLU A 505 8.73 41.89 -30.37
CA GLU A 505 10.00 41.56 -31.04
C GLU A 505 9.85 40.40 -32.03
N PHE A 506 8.75 39.63 -31.95
CA PHE A 506 8.55 38.44 -32.78
C PHE A 506 8.50 38.75 -34.28
N ASN A 507 7.91 39.89 -34.66
CA ASN A 507 7.91 40.34 -36.06
C ASN A 507 9.34 40.69 -36.53
N SER A 508 10.09 41.43 -35.71
CA SER A 508 11.49 41.76 -36.00
C SER A 508 12.36 40.51 -36.11
N LEU A 509 12.09 39.49 -35.30
CA LEU A 509 12.76 38.19 -35.36
C LEU A 509 12.49 37.49 -36.71
N LEU A 510 11.23 37.36 -37.11
CA LEU A 510 10.88 36.75 -38.41
C LEU A 510 11.43 37.55 -39.59
N LYS A 511 11.40 38.89 -39.51
CA LYS A 511 11.99 39.78 -40.52
C LYS A 511 13.49 39.57 -40.69
N ARG A 512 14.21 39.32 -39.60
CA ARG A 512 15.66 39.08 -39.63
C ARG A 512 15.99 37.71 -40.20
N LEU A 513 15.21 36.70 -39.83
CA LEU A 513 15.42 35.31 -40.25
C LEU A 513 15.02 35.05 -41.70
N TYR A 514 13.89 35.62 -42.14
CA TYR A 514 13.21 35.27 -43.41
C TYR A 514 12.57 36.51 -44.07
N PRO A 515 13.35 37.56 -44.42
CA PRO A 515 12.80 38.83 -44.91
C PRO A 515 11.99 38.67 -46.21
N GLU A 516 12.40 37.77 -47.10
CA GLU A 516 11.73 37.50 -48.37
C GLU A 516 10.36 36.80 -48.23
N TYR A 517 10.05 36.24 -47.05
CA TYR A 517 8.84 35.46 -46.81
C TYR A 517 7.80 36.19 -45.94
N LEU A 518 8.09 37.41 -45.50
CA LEU A 518 7.17 38.19 -44.67
C LEU A 518 5.82 38.47 -45.34
N SER A 519 5.78 38.58 -46.67
CA SER A 519 4.54 38.81 -47.42
C SER A 519 3.68 37.55 -47.59
N LEU A 520 4.16 36.37 -47.19
CA LEU A 520 3.38 35.13 -47.30
C LEU A 520 2.14 35.18 -46.41
N PRO A 521 0.95 34.79 -46.92
CA PRO A 521 -0.28 34.79 -46.14
C PRO A 521 -0.20 34.00 -44.82
N ALA A 522 0.45 32.84 -44.81
CA ALA A 522 0.60 32.03 -43.60
C ALA A 522 1.47 32.71 -42.52
N VAL A 523 2.52 33.43 -42.93
CA VAL A 523 3.38 34.21 -42.02
C VAL A 523 2.61 35.40 -41.44
N GLN A 524 1.83 36.10 -42.27
CA GLN A 524 0.96 37.19 -41.80
C GLN A 524 -0.10 36.69 -40.80
N LYS A 525 -0.74 35.54 -41.08
CA LYS A 525 -1.69 34.92 -40.13
C LYS A 525 -1.03 34.56 -38.79
N LEU A 526 0.22 34.08 -38.80
CA LEU A 526 0.98 33.81 -37.58
C LEU A 526 1.32 35.11 -36.82
N LEU A 527 1.76 36.16 -37.51
CA LEU A 527 2.05 37.46 -36.91
C LEU A 527 0.79 38.06 -36.26
N ASP A 528 -0.34 38.03 -36.97
CA ASP A 528 -1.63 38.45 -36.46
C ASP A 528 -2.05 37.63 -35.24
N PHE A 529 -1.87 36.31 -35.29
CA PHE A 529 -2.16 35.44 -34.15
C PHE A 529 -1.28 35.78 -32.94
N ASN A 530 0.02 36.01 -33.14
CA ASN A 530 0.96 36.36 -32.08
C ASN A 530 0.52 37.61 -31.31
N THR A 531 -0.04 38.63 -31.98
CA THR A 531 -0.56 39.84 -31.29
C THR A 531 -1.78 39.56 -30.40
N LYS A 532 -2.50 38.45 -30.65
CA LYS A 532 -3.76 38.10 -29.98
C LYS A 532 -3.59 37.06 -28.87
N THR A 533 -2.39 36.53 -28.65
CA THR A 533 -2.14 35.48 -27.64
C THR A 533 -2.28 35.96 -26.20
N ARG A 534 -2.13 37.27 -25.94
CA ARG A 534 -1.98 37.87 -24.60
C ARG A 534 -0.70 37.47 -23.85
N ILE A 535 0.25 36.83 -24.53
CA ILE A 535 1.56 36.48 -23.96
C ILE A 535 2.51 37.67 -24.15
N SER A 536 2.99 38.28 -23.06
CA SER A 536 3.92 39.40 -23.10
C SER A 536 5.34 38.98 -23.49
N SER A 537 5.79 37.84 -22.96
CA SER A 537 7.14 37.32 -23.15
C SER A 537 7.19 35.79 -23.08
N ARG A 538 8.15 35.21 -23.80
CA ARG A 538 8.41 33.76 -23.80
C ARG A 538 9.88 33.50 -23.48
N PRO A 539 10.20 32.87 -22.34
CA PRO A 539 11.57 32.48 -22.01
C PRO A 539 12.14 31.53 -23.07
N THR A 540 13.42 31.71 -23.37
CA THR A 540 14.15 30.90 -24.36
C THR A 540 15.60 30.70 -23.93
N ILE A 541 16.16 29.53 -24.23
CA ILE A 541 17.61 29.27 -24.12
C ILE A 541 18.40 29.85 -25.30
N LEU A 542 17.72 30.29 -26.37
CA LEU A 542 18.36 30.78 -27.57
C LEU A 542 19.01 32.15 -27.35
N ASP A 543 20.22 32.30 -27.89
CA ASP A 543 20.90 33.58 -27.99
C ASP A 543 20.49 34.27 -29.29
N HIS A 544 19.75 35.39 -29.18
CA HIS A 544 19.21 36.13 -30.30
C HIS A 544 20.29 36.57 -31.31
N GLU A 545 21.52 36.84 -30.89
CA GLU A 545 22.58 37.31 -31.80
C GLU A 545 23.17 36.16 -32.64
N LYS A 546 23.31 34.99 -32.04
CA LYS A 546 23.87 33.80 -32.71
C LYS A 546 22.84 33.07 -33.56
N TRP A 547 21.61 32.97 -33.07
CA TRP A 547 20.58 32.14 -33.68
C TRP A 547 19.82 32.85 -34.82
N THR A 548 20.03 34.16 -35.02
CA THR A 548 19.38 34.95 -36.07
C THR A 548 20.19 35.21 -37.33
N GLN A 549 21.33 34.52 -37.51
CA GLN A 549 22.13 34.63 -38.73
C GLN A 549 21.38 34.05 -39.95
N LYS A 550 21.43 34.79 -41.07
CA LYS A 550 20.66 34.54 -42.30
C LYS A 550 21.01 33.19 -42.97
N ASP A 551 22.25 32.72 -42.80
CA ASP A 551 22.78 31.53 -43.46
C ASP A 551 22.74 30.26 -42.59
N ALA A 552 22.15 30.33 -41.38
CA ALA A 552 22.08 29.18 -40.50
C ALA A 552 21.05 28.14 -41.00
N ILE A 553 21.53 26.96 -41.38
CA ILE A 553 20.70 25.77 -41.58
C ILE A 553 19.97 25.48 -40.24
N PRO A 554 18.68 25.08 -40.23
CA PRO A 554 18.03 24.63 -39.00
C PRO A 554 18.90 23.62 -38.26
N PRO A 555 18.92 23.67 -36.92
CA PRO A 555 19.74 22.75 -36.16
C PRO A 555 19.32 21.31 -36.47
N THR A 556 20.31 20.44 -36.70
CA THR A 556 20.06 19.01 -36.86
C THR A 556 19.51 18.43 -35.55
N LEU A 557 18.78 17.32 -35.62
CA LEU A 557 18.35 16.58 -34.42
C LEU A 557 19.51 16.29 -33.45
N ALA A 558 20.71 16.02 -33.97
CA ALA A 558 21.91 15.84 -33.16
C ALA A 558 22.29 17.11 -32.38
N SER A 559 22.25 18.27 -33.03
CA SER A 559 22.55 19.57 -32.39
C SER A 559 21.50 19.94 -31.34
N ILE A 560 20.22 19.66 -31.62
CA ILE A 560 19.11 19.84 -30.68
C ILE A 560 19.30 18.94 -29.45
N SER A 561 19.60 17.64 -29.67
CA SER A 561 19.85 16.69 -28.59
C SER A 561 21.05 17.11 -27.72
N GLN A 562 22.12 17.61 -28.33
CA GLN A 562 23.28 18.14 -27.61
C GLN A 562 22.92 19.36 -26.76
N ALA A 563 22.21 20.34 -27.34
CA ALA A 563 21.76 21.53 -26.61
C ALA A 563 20.86 21.16 -25.43
N PHE A 564 19.93 20.22 -25.61
CA PHE A 564 19.07 19.74 -24.53
C PHE A 564 19.87 19.05 -23.41
N ARG A 565 20.84 18.20 -23.77
CA ARG A 565 21.72 17.50 -22.81
C ARG A 565 22.64 18.43 -22.03
N THR A 566 22.83 19.67 -22.48
CA THR A 566 23.60 20.69 -21.76
C THR A 566 22.68 21.65 -21.03
N GLU A 567 21.92 22.46 -21.75
CA GLU A 567 21.11 23.54 -21.17
C GLU A 567 19.87 23.02 -20.45
N GLY A 568 19.20 22.01 -21.00
CA GLY A 568 18.03 21.40 -20.36
C GLY A 568 18.42 20.73 -19.04
N VAL A 569 19.54 20.00 -19.02
CA VAL A 569 20.09 19.41 -17.80
C VAL A 569 20.46 20.49 -16.77
N ASN A 570 21.02 21.63 -17.19
CA ASN A 570 21.33 22.74 -16.28
C ASN A 570 20.06 23.30 -15.61
N LEU A 571 19.03 23.60 -16.41
CA LEU A 571 17.76 24.14 -15.90
C LEU A 571 17.06 23.13 -14.97
N ALA A 572 16.98 21.86 -15.38
CA ALA A 572 16.40 20.79 -14.58
C ALA A 572 17.12 20.61 -13.24
N THR A 573 18.46 20.62 -13.26
CA THR A 573 19.28 20.53 -12.04
C THR A 573 18.99 21.68 -11.09
N SER A 574 18.90 22.92 -11.60
CA SER A 574 18.61 24.10 -10.77
C SER A 574 17.21 24.04 -10.16
N ALA A 575 16.20 23.62 -10.93
CA ALA A 575 14.85 23.43 -10.41
C ALA A 575 14.82 22.37 -9.30
N CYS A 576 15.48 21.22 -9.51
CA CYS A 576 15.61 20.17 -8.51
C CYS A 576 16.28 20.65 -7.23
N GLN A 577 17.38 21.41 -7.33
CA GLN A 577 18.09 21.94 -6.16
C GLN A 577 17.20 22.85 -5.30
N LYS A 578 16.40 23.72 -5.93
CA LYS A 578 15.45 24.58 -5.22
C LYS A 578 14.38 23.76 -4.49
N ALA A 579 13.82 22.75 -5.17
CA ALA A 579 12.80 21.89 -4.59
C ALA A 579 13.33 21.08 -3.40
N THR A 580 14.54 20.52 -3.49
CA THR A 580 15.18 19.78 -2.38
C THR A 580 15.60 20.69 -1.24
N GLN A 581 16.06 21.90 -1.54
CA GLN A 581 16.41 22.90 -0.54
C GLN A 581 15.19 23.32 0.29
N GLU A 582 14.05 23.58 -0.37
CA GLU A 582 12.81 23.91 0.33
C GLU A 582 12.30 22.74 1.17
N ALA A 583 12.41 21.51 0.65
CA ALA A 583 12.07 20.31 1.40
C ALA A 583 13.00 20.06 2.60
N GLY A 584 14.13 20.76 2.71
CA GLY A 584 15.12 20.52 3.77
C GLY A 584 15.78 19.14 3.68
N LEU A 585 15.97 18.61 2.47
CA LEU A 585 16.50 17.26 2.24
C LEU A 585 17.96 17.25 1.79
N GLY A 586 18.70 16.23 2.23
CA GLY A 586 19.93 15.81 1.59
C GLY A 586 19.66 15.13 0.25
N LEU A 587 20.62 15.21 -0.68
CA LEU A 587 20.49 14.57 -2.01
C LEU A 587 20.59 13.04 -1.91
N GLU A 588 21.21 12.53 -0.84
CA GLU A 588 21.28 11.13 -0.46
C GLU A 588 19.95 10.52 0.01
N ASP A 589 18.99 11.37 0.39
CA ASP A 589 17.67 10.93 0.88
C ASP A 589 16.69 10.65 -0.26
N VAL A 590 17.00 11.11 -1.49
CA VAL A 590 16.18 10.90 -2.68
C VAL A 590 16.21 9.43 -3.07
N THR A 591 15.05 8.77 -3.04
CA THR A 591 14.93 7.34 -3.36
C THR A 591 14.57 7.08 -4.82
N HIS A 592 13.81 7.99 -5.43
CA HIS A 592 13.36 7.88 -6.81
C HIS A 592 13.42 9.24 -7.53
N ILE A 593 13.52 9.21 -8.85
CA ILE A 593 13.32 10.36 -9.72
C ILE A 593 12.31 10.00 -10.82
N VAL A 594 11.31 10.86 -11.02
CA VAL A 594 10.35 10.76 -12.11
C VAL A 594 10.51 12.00 -12.99
N ALA A 595 11.16 11.80 -14.13
CA ALA A 595 11.48 12.81 -15.10
C ALA A 595 10.47 12.79 -16.26
N VAL A 596 10.23 13.94 -16.90
CA VAL A 596 9.38 14.05 -18.10
C VAL A 596 9.86 15.15 -19.03
N THR A 597 9.86 14.86 -20.32
CA THR A 597 10.09 15.83 -21.40
C THR A 597 9.45 15.31 -22.69
N CYS A 598 9.00 16.21 -23.56
CA CYS A 598 8.68 15.89 -24.96
C CYS A 598 9.62 16.58 -25.96
N THR A 599 10.65 17.29 -25.48
CA THR A 599 11.57 18.11 -26.28
C THR A 599 12.99 17.57 -26.31
N GLY A 600 13.26 16.50 -25.57
CA GLY A 600 14.53 15.77 -25.60
C GLY A 600 14.32 14.27 -25.72
N SER A 601 15.14 13.61 -26.54
CA SER A 601 15.19 12.15 -26.66
C SER A 601 16.64 11.66 -26.59
N GLY A 602 16.84 10.50 -25.96
CA GLY A 602 18.19 9.99 -25.72
C GLY A 602 18.29 8.72 -24.89
N ASN A 603 19.31 7.91 -25.18
CA ASN A 603 19.71 6.75 -24.39
C ASN A 603 21.23 6.81 -24.15
N PRO A 604 21.70 7.26 -22.97
CA PRO A 604 20.92 7.57 -21.77
C PRO A 604 20.04 8.83 -21.89
N GLY A 605 18.93 8.84 -21.14
CA GLY A 605 18.00 9.97 -21.01
C GLY A 605 18.57 11.10 -20.15
N TYR A 606 17.95 12.29 -20.22
CA TYR A 606 18.41 13.48 -19.50
C TYR A 606 18.38 13.32 -17.97
N ASP A 607 17.47 12.47 -17.49
CA ASP A 607 17.29 12.13 -16.08
C ASP A 607 18.56 11.53 -15.48
N LEU A 608 19.33 10.73 -16.24
CA LEU A 608 20.63 10.22 -15.77
C LEU A 608 21.61 11.37 -15.51
N PHE A 609 21.74 12.30 -16.46
CA PHE A 609 22.70 13.40 -16.35
C PHE A 609 22.30 14.37 -15.23
N VAL A 610 21.00 14.55 -14.98
CA VAL A 610 20.52 15.28 -13.80
C VAL A 610 20.91 14.55 -12.51
N CYS A 611 20.75 13.22 -12.45
CA CYS A 611 21.19 12.43 -11.28
C CYS A 611 22.70 12.57 -11.03
N GLU A 612 23.51 12.45 -12.08
CA GLU A 612 24.98 12.59 -12.00
C GLU A 612 25.38 13.98 -11.54
N LYS A 613 24.73 15.03 -12.08
CA LYS A 613 25.05 16.42 -11.75
C LYS A 613 24.60 16.83 -10.35
N LEU A 614 23.49 16.28 -9.86
CA LEU A 614 23.06 16.43 -8.47
C LEU A 614 23.92 15.58 -7.51
N GLY A 615 24.58 14.53 -7.99
CA GLY A 615 25.28 13.58 -7.12
C GLY A 615 24.31 12.68 -6.34
N LEU A 616 23.18 12.31 -6.96
CA LEU A 616 22.26 11.34 -6.36
C LEU A 616 22.94 9.97 -6.21
N ARG A 617 22.40 9.14 -5.31
CA ARG A 617 22.91 7.79 -5.07
C ARG A 617 22.90 6.94 -6.35
N GLN A 618 23.87 6.03 -6.46
CA GLN A 618 24.00 5.12 -7.60
C GLN A 618 22.82 4.14 -7.75
N ASP A 619 22.05 3.91 -6.68
CA ASP A 619 20.87 3.04 -6.67
C ASP A 619 19.54 3.79 -6.72
N VAL A 620 19.56 5.10 -7.05
CA VAL A 620 18.33 5.87 -7.28
C VAL A 620 17.50 5.24 -8.39
N GLN A 621 16.21 5.03 -8.15
CA GLN A 621 15.32 4.45 -9.15
C GLN A 621 14.79 5.54 -10.07
N ARG A 622 14.99 5.37 -11.38
CA ARG A 622 14.70 6.40 -12.37
C ARG A 622 13.54 6.00 -13.28
N VAL A 623 12.62 6.93 -13.51
CA VAL A 623 11.56 6.84 -14.51
C VAL A 623 11.65 8.07 -15.40
N LEU A 624 11.75 7.89 -16.73
CA LEU A 624 11.68 8.96 -17.70
C LEU A 624 10.42 8.77 -18.55
N LEU A 625 9.43 9.63 -18.34
CA LEU A 625 8.18 9.64 -19.11
C LEU A 625 8.38 10.36 -20.45
N GLN A 626 7.76 9.82 -21.49
CA GLN A 626 7.76 10.31 -22.87
C GLN A 626 6.35 10.21 -23.46
N GLY A 627 6.09 10.92 -24.56
CA GLY A 627 4.82 10.82 -25.32
C GLY A 627 3.60 11.53 -24.72
N VAL A 628 3.73 12.15 -23.55
CA VAL A 628 2.60 12.79 -22.82
C VAL A 628 2.55 14.32 -22.97
N GLY A 629 3.58 14.95 -23.56
CA GLY A 629 3.63 16.38 -23.86
C GLY A 629 3.21 17.28 -22.69
N CYS A 630 2.31 18.22 -22.97
CA CYS A 630 1.79 19.18 -21.99
C CYS A 630 1.08 18.56 -20.76
N ALA A 631 0.62 17.30 -20.83
CA ALA A 631 0.09 16.56 -19.67
C ALA A 631 1.18 15.97 -18.76
N GLY A 632 2.45 16.11 -19.15
CA GLY A 632 3.59 15.45 -18.52
C GLY A 632 3.78 15.80 -17.05
N GLY A 633 3.56 17.06 -16.65
CA GLY A 633 3.78 17.50 -15.26
C GLY A 633 2.90 16.73 -14.26
N LEU A 634 1.58 16.69 -14.50
CA LEU A 634 0.66 15.93 -13.63
C LEU A 634 0.81 14.42 -13.81
N SER A 635 1.21 13.95 -15.00
CA SER A 635 1.51 12.52 -15.24
C SER A 635 2.72 12.05 -14.42
N ALA A 636 3.75 12.89 -14.31
CA ALA A 636 4.93 12.63 -13.50
C ALA A 636 4.60 12.69 -12.00
N LEU A 637 3.79 13.67 -11.57
CA LEU A 637 3.31 13.75 -10.18
C LEU A 637 2.48 12.52 -9.78
N ARG A 638 1.55 12.08 -10.63
CA ARG A 638 0.77 10.85 -10.40
C ARG A 638 1.67 9.63 -10.27
N THR A 639 2.61 9.46 -11.20
CA THR A 639 3.57 8.35 -11.14
C THR A 639 4.39 8.36 -9.86
N ALA A 640 4.81 9.54 -9.39
CA ALA A 640 5.53 9.68 -8.12
C ALA A 640 4.67 9.34 -6.91
N ALA A 641 3.38 9.71 -6.92
CA ALA A 641 2.44 9.33 -5.88
C ALA A 641 2.20 7.83 -5.81
N ASP A 642 2.02 7.17 -6.97
CA ASP A 642 1.89 5.71 -7.07
C ASP A 642 3.12 5.00 -6.48
N ILE A 643 4.33 5.51 -6.77
CA ILE A 643 5.59 5.00 -6.21
C ILE A 643 5.64 5.18 -4.68
N ALA A 644 5.28 6.37 -4.17
CA ALA A 644 5.30 6.66 -2.75
C ALA A 644 4.29 5.79 -1.97
N ALA A 645 3.08 5.61 -2.51
CA ALA A 645 2.06 4.73 -1.96
C ALA A 645 2.51 3.26 -1.97
N ALA A 646 3.11 2.79 -3.07
CA ALA A 646 3.66 1.43 -3.14
C ALA A 646 4.80 1.19 -2.14
N ALA A 647 5.57 2.23 -1.80
CA ALA A 647 6.59 2.16 -0.75
C ALA A 647 5.96 2.07 0.65
N SER A 648 4.88 2.81 0.90
CA SER A 648 4.09 2.69 2.14
C SER A 648 3.58 1.27 2.38
N LEU A 649 3.05 0.61 1.34
CA LEU A 649 2.62 -0.79 1.42
C LEU A 649 3.74 -1.77 1.80
N LYS A 650 4.99 -1.39 1.55
CA LYS A 650 6.20 -2.15 1.91
C LYS A 650 6.86 -1.64 3.19
N SER A 651 6.22 -0.72 3.92
CA SER A 651 6.76 -0.05 5.10
C SER A 651 8.13 0.60 4.86
N ARG A 652 8.30 1.26 3.71
CA ARG A 652 9.53 1.98 3.35
C ARG A 652 9.25 3.46 3.15
N SER A 653 10.15 4.30 3.66
CA SER A 653 10.17 5.72 3.36
C SER A 653 10.49 5.95 1.88
N ALA A 654 9.74 6.84 1.23
CA ALA A 654 9.99 7.24 -0.15
C ALA A 654 10.04 8.76 -0.27
N ARG A 655 11.06 9.24 -0.99
CA ARG A 655 11.25 10.63 -1.38
C ARG A 655 11.50 10.65 -2.88
N VAL A 656 10.51 11.12 -3.63
CA VAL A 656 10.49 11.08 -5.09
C VAL A 656 10.68 12.48 -5.63
N LEU A 657 11.75 12.67 -6.39
CA LEU A 657 12.02 13.92 -7.09
C LEU A 657 11.30 13.90 -8.44
N VAL A 658 10.27 14.73 -8.60
CA VAL A 658 9.55 14.91 -9.86
C VAL A 658 10.23 16.03 -10.63
N VAL A 659 10.57 15.85 -11.90
CA VAL A 659 11.20 16.89 -12.72
C VAL A 659 10.63 16.93 -14.14
N ALA A 660 10.15 18.10 -14.54
CA ALA A 660 9.72 18.40 -15.90
C ALA A 660 10.67 19.41 -16.53
N CYS A 661 11.17 19.14 -17.74
CA CYS A 661 12.05 20.05 -18.46
C CYS A 661 11.69 20.12 -19.93
N GLU A 662 11.44 21.33 -20.44
CA GLU A 662 11.00 21.55 -21.81
C GLU A 662 11.78 22.69 -22.46
N LEU A 663 12.38 22.41 -23.62
CA LEU A 663 13.08 23.39 -24.46
C LEU A 663 12.40 23.51 -25.83
N CYS A 664 11.16 23.97 -25.84
CA CYS A 664 10.34 24.06 -27.04
C CYS A 664 10.92 25.01 -28.10
N THR A 665 11.63 26.06 -27.68
CA THR A 665 12.16 27.06 -28.62
C THR A 665 13.26 26.53 -29.52
N LEU A 666 13.92 25.42 -29.17
CA LEU A 666 14.88 24.71 -30.04
C LEU A 666 14.30 24.35 -31.42
N PHE A 667 12.97 24.17 -31.50
CA PHE A 667 12.27 23.77 -32.72
C PHE A 667 11.71 24.94 -33.53
N LEU A 668 11.89 26.19 -33.06
CA LEU A 668 11.31 27.38 -33.69
C LEU A 668 11.67 27.51 -35.18
N ARG A 669 12.91 27.21 -35.58
CA ARG A 669 13.34 27.26 -36.98
C ARG A 669 12.71 26.17 -37.84
N ALA A 670 12.57 24.97 -37.29
CA ALA A 670 11.94 23.86 -37.99
C ALA A 670 10.46 24.16 -38.25
N GLU A 671 9.75 24.69 -37.25
CA GLU A 671 8.36 25.13 -37.37
C GLU A 671 8.20 26.25 -38.41
N ILE A 672 9.05 27.29 -38.36
CA ILE A 672 8.97 28.38 -39.35
C ILE A 672 9.22 27.83 -40.76
N GLN A 673 10.23 27.00 -40.97
CA GLN A 673 10.46 26.40 -42.29
C GLN A 673 9.29 25.55 -42.77
N ASN A 674 8.64 24.81 -41.87
CA ASN A 674 7.45 24.05 -42.21
C ASN A 674 6.32 25.00 -42.68
N ILE A 675 6.12 26.15 -42.01
CA ILE A 675 5.17 27.20 -42.46
C ILE A 675 5.53 27.71 -43.85
N LEU A 676 6.82 27.93 -44.14
CA LEU A 676 7.26 28.40 -45.46
C LEU A 676 7.01 27.37 -46.56
N GLN A 677 7.13 26.07 -46.27
CA GLN A 677 6.94 24.98 -47.23
C GLN A 677 5.47 24.60 -47.44
N SER A 678 4.62 24.76 -46.43
CA SER A 678 3.21 24.36 -46.46
C SER A 678 2.27 25.39 -47.10
N GLY A 679 2.77 26.56 -47.52
CA GLY A 679 1.96 27.54 -48.24
C GLY A 679 0.79 28.07 -47.42
N ASP A 680 -0.41 28.14 -48.01
CA ASP A 680 -1.61 28.71 -47.36
C ASP A 680 -2.54 27.66 -46.70
N GLU A 681 -2.11 26.39 -46.64
CA GLU A 681 -3.00 25.25 -46.34
C GLU A 681 -3.36 25.08 -44.84
N ALA A 682 -2.59 25.63 -43.88
CA ALA A 682 -2.99 25.67 -42.46
C ALA A 682 -2.22 26.69 -41.60
N LEU A 683 -2.90 27.38 -40.68
CA LEU A 683 -2.27 28.26 -39.68
C LEU A 683 -1.58 27.43 -38.59
N ARG A 684 -0.24 27.50 -38.51
CA ARG A 684 0.54 26.89 -37.41
C ARG A 684 0.80 27.92 -36.30
N ILE A 685 0.37 27.61 -35.08
CA ILE A 685 0.39 28.55 -33.94
C ILE A 685 1.49 28.27 -32.90
N ALA A 686 2.13 27.11 -32.96
CA ALA A 686 3.15 26.69 -31.99
C ALA A 686 4.29 27.73 -31.78
N PRO A 687 4.82 28.37 -32.85
CA PRO A 687 5.84 29.44 -32.72
C PRO A 687 5.41 30.68 -31.92
N ALA A 688 4.12 30.89 -31.68
CA ALA A 688 3.61 32.02 -30.91
C ALA A 688 3.22 31.65 -29.46
N LEU A 689 3.20 30.36 -29.11
CA LEU A 689 2.73 29.87 -27.81
C LEU A 689 3.86 29.35 -26.92
N PHE A 690 4.74 28.52 -27.46
CA PHE A 690 5.65 27.73 -26.64
C PHE A 690 6.88 28.52 -26.15
N SER A 691 7.37 28.14 -24.97
CA SER A 691 8.55 28.67 -24.28
C SER A 691 9.35 27.57 -23.59
N ASP A 692 10.49 27.92 -22.98
CA ASP A 692 11.39 26.99 -22.31
C ASP A 692 11.33 27.12 -20.78
N ALA A 693 11.30 26.00 -20.05
CA ALA A 693 11.39 26.01 -18.59
C ALA A 693 11.74 24.63 -18.02
N ALA A 694 12.18 24.61 -16.76
CA ALA A 694 12.20 23.42 -15.92
C ALA A 694 11.48 23.67 -14.58
N ALA A 695 10.82 22.64 -14.06
CA ALA A 695 10.15 22.66 -12.77
C ALA A 695 10.30 21.32 -12.06
N ALA A 696 10.40 21.34 -10.74
CA ALA A 696 10.59 20.16 -9.91
C ALA A 696 9.78 20.20 -8.62
N LEU A 697 9.40 19.02 -8.13
CA LEU A 697 8.71 18.81 -6.86
C LEU A 697 9.41 17.72 -6.06
N VAL A 698 9.31 17.79 -4.74
CA VAL A 698 9.64 16.69 -3.84
C VAL A 698 8.35 16.10 -3.28
N VAL A 699 8.10 14.84 -3.60
CA VAL A 699 6.94 14.08 -3.15
C VAL A 699 7.38 13.01 -2.15
N CYS A 700 6.67 12.86 -1.03
CA CYS A 700 7.01 11.84 -0.04
C CYS A 700 5.78 11.15 0.54
N ASN A 701 5.95 9.92 1.06
CA ASN A 701 4.91 9.27 1.85
C ASN A 701 4.97 9.70 3.32
N GLY A 702 3.90 9.41 4.07
CA GLY A 702 3.83 9.72 5.51
C GLY A 702 4.97 9.12 6.35
N LEU A 703 5.59 8.01 5.92
CA LEU A 703 6.75 7.41 6.60
C LEU A 703 8.04 8.21 6.43
N ALA A 704 8.11 9.05 5.40
CA ALA A 704 9.26 9.89 5.12
C ALA A 704 9.04 11.34 5.63
N LEU A 705 7.82 11.75 5.97
CA LEU A 705 7.58 13.12 6.42
C LEU A 705 8.20 13.35 7.82
N GLU A 706 9.13 14.29 7.92
CA GLU A 706 9.79 14.62 9.18
C GLU A 706 9.00 15.66 9.97
N ARG A 707 9.08 15.62 11.31
CA ARG A 707 8.25 16.47 12.19
C ARG A 707 8.43 17.98 11.98
N HIS A 708 9.59 18.41 11.49
CA HIS A 708 9.89 19.82 11.25
C HIS A 708 9.51 20.28 9.83
N GLN A 709 9.20 19.34 8.93
CA GLN A 709 8.76 19.65 7.57
C GLN A 709 7.27 19.97 7.60
N ILE A 710 6.88 21.07 6.96
CA ILE A 710 5.49 21.45 6.77
C ILE A 710 5.12 21.08 5.32
N PRO A 711 4.19 20.14 5.09
CA PRO A 711 3.72 19.84 3.74
C PRO A 711 3.16 21.09 3.06
N VAL A 712 3.56 21.31 1.80
CA VAL A 712 3.00 22.36 0.95
C VAL A 712 1.60 21.96 0.51
N PHE A 713 1.46 20.70 0.06
CA PHE A 713 0.17 20.11 -0.32
C PHE A 713 0.10 18.65 0.16
N GLU A 714 -1.10 18.21 0.54
CA GLU A 714 -1.44 16.79 0.63
C GLU A 714 -2.13 16.37 -0.68
N LEU A 715 -1.70 15.27 -1.28
CA LEU A 715 -2.33 14.75 -2.50
C LEU A 715 -3.51 13.88 -2.13
N ALA A 716 -4.73 14.43 -2.27
CA ALA A 716 -5.96 13.75 -1.89
C ALA A 716 -6.39 12.63 -2.86
N ASP A 717 -6.41 12.92 -4.17
CA ASP A 717 -6.78 11.97 -5.22
C ASP A 717 -6.20 12.39 -6.58
N CYS A 718 -6.23 11.50 -7.57
CA CYS A 718 -5.80 11.78 -8.94
C CYS A 718 -6.66 11.01 -9.96
N ALA A 719 -6.90 11.63 -11.12
CA ALA A 719 -7.64 11.01 -12.21
C ALA A 719 -6.94 11.26 -13.55
N SER A 720 -7.13 10.35 -14.51
CA SER A 720 -6.63 10.46 -15.88
C SER A 720 -7.69 9.96 -16.85
N MET A 721 -7.81 10.61 -18.02
CA MET A 721 -8.83 10.28 -19.03
C MET A 721 -8.34 10.53 -20.45
N VAL A 722 -8.75 9.63 -21.35
CA VAL A 722 -8.65 9.76 -22.81
C VAL A 722 -9.95 10.21 -23.43
N ALA A 723 -9.93 11.33 -24.15
CA ALA A 723 -11.09 11.72 -24.95
C ALA A 723 -11.13 10.84 -26.22
N PRO A 724 -12.22 10.10 -26.47
CA PRO A 724 -12.30 9.26 -27.66
C PRO A 724 -12.25 10.08 -28.95
N GLY A 725 -11.55 9.58 -29.96
CA GLY A 725 -11.51 10.19 -31.31
C GLY A 725 -10.70 11.49 -31.42
N THR A 726 -9.75 11.73 -30.50
CA THR A 726 -8.93 12.96 -30.49
C THR A 726 -7.44 12.71 -30.75
N SER A 727 -7.05 11.54 -31.27
CA SER A 727 -5.64 11.19 -31.54
C SER A 727 -4.93 12.25 -32.39
N ASP A 728 -5.62 12.77 -33.39
CA ASP A 728 -5.06 13.67 -34.41
C ASP A 728 -5.19 15.14 -34.01
N PHE A 729 -5.69 15.43 -32.80
CA PHE A 729 -5.91 16.81 -32.35
C PHE A 729 -4.63 17.48 -31.91
N MET A 730 -3.69 16.70 -31.36
CA MET A 730 -2.41 17.20 -30.87
C MET A 730 -1.33 16.13 -31.05
N SER A 731 -0.35 16.42 -31.91
CA SER A 731 0.83 15.57 -32.13
C SER A 731 2.12 16.41 -32.06
N TYR A 732 3.24 15.71 -31.85
CA TYR A 732 4.58 16.28 -31.90
C TYR A 732 5.45 15.31 -32.69
N ASP A 733 5.48 15.50 -34.01
CA ASP A 733 5.98 14.52 -34.96
C ASP A 733 7.46 14.77 -35.26
N THR A 734 8.24 13.69 -35.42
CA THR A 734 9.68 13.79 -35.69
C THR A 734 9.93 14.00 -37.17
N GLU A 735 10.67 15.07 -37.48
CA GLU A 735 11.10 15.48 -38.81
C GLU A 735 12.62 15.60 -38.89
N LYS A 736 13.17 15.69 -40.11
CA LYS A 736 14.63 15.73 -40.36
C LYS A 736 15.37 16.78 -39.51
N ASN A 737 14.73 17.92 -39.25
CA ASN A 737 15.32 19.08 -38.59
C ASN A 737 14.69 19.41 -37.22
N GLY A 738 13.90 18.51 -36.63
CA GLY A 738 13.28 18.78 -35.33
C GLY A 738 11.98 18.05 -35.10
N LEU A 739 11.23 18.49 -34.09
CA LEU A 739 9.89 18.05 -33.78
C LEU A 739 8.89 19.13 -34.23
N ILE A 740 7.83 18.73 -34.90
CA ILE A 740 6.80 19.63 -35.46
C ILE A 740 5.47 19.38 -34.74
N ALA A 741 4.91 20.43 -34.15
CA ALA A 741 3.64 20.42 -33.44
C ALA A 741 2.46 20.62 -34.37
N THR A 742 1.56 19.64 -34.39
CA THR A 742 0.24 19.79 -35.00
C THR A 742 -0.77 20.06 -33.91
N ILE A 743 -1.47 21.20 -34.00
CA ILE A 743 -2.50 21.61 -33.04
C ILE A 743 -3.78 21.93 -33.80
N SER A 744 -4.77 21.05 -33.64
CA SER A 744 -6.09 21.22 -34.25
C SER A 744 -6.89 22.34 -33.56
N LYS A 745 -7.71 23.06 -34.35
CA LYS A 745 -8.69 24.04 -33.83
C LYS A 745 -9.72 23.42 -32.88
N HIS A 746 -9.85 22.08 -32.86
CA HIS A 746 -10.77 21.35 -31.99
C HIS A 746 -10.24 21.13 -30.56
N VAL A 747 -8.95 21.36 -30.31
CA VAL A 747 -8.31 21.17 -28.99
C VAL A 747 -9.03 21.92 -27.86
N PRO A 748 -9.34 23.23 -27.97
CA PRO A 748 -9.96 23.95 -26.84
C PRO A 748 -11.30 23.36 -26.42
N LYS A 749 -12.17 23.03 -27.39
CA LYS A 749 -13.49 22.45 -27.11
C LYS A 749 -13.38 21.07 -26.44
N ALA A 750 -12.44 20.25 -26.89
CA ALA A 750 -12.19 18.94 -26.30
C ALA A 750 -11.62 19.07 -24.87
N ALA A 751 -10.61 19.92 -24.66
CA ALA A 751 -9.99 20.15 -23.36
C ALA A 751 -10.99 20.65 -22.31
N VAL A 752 -11.78 21.67 -22.66
CA VAL A 752 -12.80 22.26 -21.76
C VAL A 752 -13.84 21.23 -21.35
N LYS A 753 -14.36 20.45 -22.31
CA LYS A 753 -15.31 19.37 -22.03
C LYS A 753 -14.71 18.31 -21.11
N SER A 754 -13.45 17.93 -21.36
CA SER A 754 -12.75 16.92 -20.58
C SER A 754 -12.48 17.38 -19.14
N ALA A 755 -12.15 18.65 -18.92
CA ALA A 755 -11.92 19.20 -17.58
C ALA A 755 -13.15 19.02 -16.68
N ALA A 756 -14.34 19.37 -17.18
CA ALA A 756 -15.60 19.21 -16.45
C ALA A 756 -15.93 17.75 -16.15
N LEU A 757 -15.68 16.83 -17.09
CA LEU A 757 -15.89 15.40 -16.89
C LEU A 757 -14.92 14.83 -15.87
N MET A 758 -13.63 15.16 -15.95
CA MET A 758 -12.61 14.69 -15.02
C MET A 758 -12.84 15.21 -13.60
N PHE A 759 -13.25 16.47 -13.44
CA PHE A 759 -13.59 17.01 -12.12
C PHE A 759 -14.76 16.26 -11.49
N ARG A 760 -15.82 16.00 -12.27
CA ARG A 760 -16.93 15.16 -11.82
C ARG A 760 -16.46 13.75 -11.46
N GLN A 761 -15.59 13.15 -12.26
CA GLN A 761 -15.03 11.83 -11.97
C GLN A 761 -14.21 11.83 -10.68
N LEU A 762 -13.36 12.85 -10.44
CA LEU A 762 -12.53 12.97 -9.25
C LEU A 762 -13.38 13.18 -7.98
N CYS A 763 -14.45 13.97 -8.09
CA CYS A 763 -15.43 14.10 -7.00
C CYS A 763 -16.20 12.78 -6.77
N ASN A 764 -16.52 12.05 -7.84
CA ASN A 764 -17.24 10.78 -7.74
C ASN A 764 -16.34 9.60 -7.32
N THR A 765 -15.03 9.59 -7.58
CA THR A 765 -14.12 8.52 -7.11
C THR A 765 -13.87 8.61 -5.61
N ALA A 766 -13.84 9.83 -5.06
CA ALA A 766 -13.91 10.06 -3.62
C ALA A 766 -15.23 9.51 -3.00
N ASP A 767 -16.31 9.45 -3.78
CA ASP A 767 -17.58 8.82 -3.39
C ASP A 767 -17.58 7.28 -3.59
N VAL A 768 -16.89 6.75 -4.61
CA VAL A 768 -16.83 5.30 -4.94
C VAL A 768 -15.87 4.52 -4.05
N LEU A 769 -14.84 5.16 -3.47
CA LEU A 769 -13.91 4.53 -2.49
C LEU A 769 -14.42 4.54 -1.04
N GLY A 770 -15.73 4.70 -0.85
CA GLY A 770 -16.40 4.39 0.40
C GLY A 770 -16.68 5.61 1.26
N ASN A 771 -17.55 6.49 0.78
CA ASN A 771 -18.34 7.36 1.66
C ASN A 771 -19.75 7.45 1.08
N ASN A 772 -20.68 6.64 1.57
CA ASN A 772 -22.11 6.87 1.38
C ASN A 772 -22.61 8.08 2.22
N LYS A 773 -21.85 9.16 2.31
CA LYS A 773 -22.44 10.48 2.53
C LYS A 773 -22.69 11.00 1.14
N VAL A 774 -23.85 11.57 0.83
CA VAL A 774 -23.87 12.66 -0.14
C VAL A 774 -23.21 13.81 0.62
N PRO A 775 -21.91 14.12 0.41
CA PRO A 775 -21.44 15.43 0.83
C PRO A 775 -22.23 16.43 -0.02
N SER A 776 -22.45 17.64 0.45
CA SER A 776 -22.88 18.73 -0.44
C SER A 776 -22.05 18.62 -1.73
N PRO A 777 -22.68 18.54 -2.93
CA PRO A 777 -21.94 18.26 -4.16
C PRO A 777 -20.77 19.24 -4.23
N ARG A 778 -19.54 18.72 -4.17
CA ARG A 778 -18.34 19.56 -4.18
C ARG A 778 -18.37 20.37 -5.46
N ARG A 779 -18.55 21.68 -5.36
CA ARG A 779 -18.67 22.53 -6.55
C ARG A 779 -17.28 22.92 -7.00
N ALA A 780 -17.08 23.07 -8.30
CA ALA A 780 -15.80 23.52 -8.85
C ALA A 780 -15.34 24.86 -8.24
N ALA A 781 -16.28 25.75 -7.90
CA ALA A 781 -16.01 27.04 -7.25
C ALA A 781 -15.52 26.95 -5.79
N ASP A 782 -15.60 25.77 -5.16
CA ASP A 782 -15.08 25.56 -3.80
C ASP A 782 -13.55 25.26 -3.81
N PHE A 783 -12.92 25.17 -4.99
CA PHE A 783 -11.49 24.88 -5.19
C PHE A 783 -10.75 26.05 -5.84
N ASP A 784 -9.46 26.23 -5.53
CA ASP A 784 -8.57 27.00 -6.41
C ASP A 784 -8.11 26.11 -7.58
N TRP A 785 -7.88 26.71 -8.75
CA TRP A 785 -7.69 25.98 -10.01
C TRP A 785 -6.31 26.21 -10.62
N ALA A 786 -5.49 25.17 -10.63
CA ALA A 786 -4.20 25.11 -11.31
C ALA A 786 -4.38 24.49 -12.71
N ILE A 787 -4.84 25.31 -13.65
CA ILE A 787 -5.08 24.90 -15.05
C ILE A 787 -3.79 25.07 -15.85
N HIS A 788 -3.37 24.02 -16.56
CA HIS A 788 -2.26 24.11 -17.52
C HIS A 788 -2.55 25.19 -18.58
N PRO A 789 -1.67 26.19 -18.74
CA PRO A 789 -1.89 27.32 -19.63
C PRO A 789 -1.55 27.00 -21.10
N GLY A 790 -2.26 26.02 -21.69
CA GLY A 790 -2.03 25.59 -23.07
C GLY A 790 -2.33 26.68 -24.11
N GLY A 791 -3.24 27.60 -23.77
CA GLY A 791 -3.62 28.77 -24.55
C GLY A 791 -4.80 29.51 -23.89
N ALA A 792 -4.99 30.79 -24.23
CA ALA A 792 -6.04 31.62 -23.64
C ALA A 792 -7.44 30.98 -23.71
N SER A 793 -7.79 30.35 -24.84
CA SER A 793 -9.08 29.68 -25.02
C SER A 793 -9.31 28.50 -24.09
N ILE A 794 -8.26 27.80 -23.64
CA ILE A 794 -8.36 26.71 -22.66
C ILE A 794 -8.62 27.28 -21.27
N LEU A 795 -7.90 28.34 -20.88
CA LEU A 795 -8.05 28.98 -19.57
C LEU A 795 -9.45 29.58 -19.39
N TYR A 796 -9.85 30.48 -20.30
CA TYR A 796 -11.16 31.13 -20.24
C TYR A 796 -12.30 30.14 -20.47
N GLY A 797 -12.15 29.18 -21.40
CA GLY A 797 -13.17 28.17 -21.65
C GLY A 797 -13.39 27.23 -20.45
N THR A 798 -12.32 26.86 -19.73
CA THR A 798 -12.43 26.02 -18.52
C THR A 798 -13.07 26.81 -17.39
N LYS A 799 -12.67 28.09 -17.21
CA LYS A 799 -13.30 29.01 -16.26
C LYS A 799 -14.81 29.10 -16.50
N GLU A 800 -15.23 29.36 -17.73
CA GLU A 800 -16.65 29.48 -18.09
C GLU A 800 -17.40 28.17 -17.91
N SER A 801 -16.84 27.04 -18.39
CA SER A 801 -17.51 25.73 -18.33
C SER A 801 -17.68 25.19 -16.90
N LEU A 802 -16.88 25.66 -15.96
CA LEU A 802 -16.92 25.27 -14.56
C LEU A 802 -17.50 26.37 -13.65
N GLU A 803 -17.99 27.47 -14.24
CA GLU A 803 -18.60 28.60 -13.53
C GLU A 803 -17.65 29.23 -12.49
N LEU A 804 -16.37 29.39 -12.84
CA LEU A 804 -15.32 29.90 -11.96
C LEU A 804 -15.16 31.44 -12.05
N GLY A 805 -14.77 32.06 -10.94
CA GLY A 805 -14.33 33.46 -10.90
C GLY A 805 -12.88 33.66 -11.33
N ASP A 806 -12.46 34.90 -11.59
CA ASP A 806 -11.06 35.22 -11.98
C ASP A 806 -10.05 34.91 -10.86
N ASP A 807 -10.49 35.02 -9.60
CA ASP A 807 -9.71 34.67 -8.41
C ASP A 807 -9.29 33.20 -8.41
N HIS A 808 -10.09 32.30 -8.99
CA HIS A 808 -9.84 30.85 -8.98
C HIS A 808 -8.66 30.44 -9.86
N ILE A 809 -8.38 31.18 -10.94
CA ILE A 809 -7.37 30.83 -11.96
C ILE A 809 -6.23 31.85 -12.07
N THR A 810 -6.08 32.71 -11.06
CA THR A 810 -5.11 33.83 -11.07
C THR A 810 -3.68 33.36 -11.33
N ALA A 811 -3.26 32.25 -10.72
CA ALA A 811 -1.91 31.70 -10.92
C ALA A 811 -1.68 31.23 -12.37
N SER A 812 -2.68 30.56 -12.97
CA SER A 812 -2.61 30.10 -14.37
C SER A 812 -2.55 31.25 -15.37
N LEU A 813 -3.31 32.32 -15.13
CA LEU A 813 -3.28 33.53 -15.95
C LEU A 813 -1.92 34.23 -15.86
N ASP A 814 -1.39 34.44 -14.65
CA ASP A 814 -0.09 35.11 -14.45
C ASP A 814 1.05 34.36 -15.15
N VAL A 815 1.08 33.02 -15.03
CA VAL A 815 2.10 32.19 -15.70
C VAL A 815 1.95 32.26 -17.22
N TYR A 816 0.74 32.17 -17.75
CA TYR A 816 0.49 32.24 -19.19
C TYR A 816 0.90 33.59 -19.80
N GLU A 817 0.42 34.68 -19.20
CA GLU A 817 0.64 36.03 -19.74
C GLU A 817 2.11 36.39 -19.72
N LYS A 818 2.85 36.05 -18.64
CA LYS A 818 4.26 36.42 -18.51
C LYS A 818 5.24 35.49 -19.21
N TYR A 819 4.92 34.19 -19.31
CA TYR A 819 5.90 33.18 -19.72
C TYR A 819 5.43 32.27 -20.87
N GLY A 820 4.16 32.33 -21.26
CA GLY A 820 3.59 31.47 -22.30
C GLY A 820 3.47 30.00 -21.87
N ASN A 821 3.49 29.09 -22.85
CA ASN A 821 3.33 27.65 -22.63
C ASN A 821 4.68 26.93 -22.62
N SER A 822 5.18 26.54 -21.45
CA SER A 822 6.40 25.73 -21.29
C SER A 822 6.11 24.22 -21.22
N SER A 823 5.08 23.76 -21.93
CA SER A 823 4.60 22.36 -21.97
C SER A 823 4.47 21.76 -20.56
N SER A 824 5.04 20.58 -20.30
CA SER A 824 4.89 19.81 -19.05
C SER A 824 5.30 20.57 -17.78
N ALA A 825 6.25 21.51 -17.87
CA ALA A 825 6.70 22.30 -16.73
C ALA A 825 5.62 23.29 -16.23
N SER A 826 4.77 23.80 -17.12
CA SER A 826 3.89 24.94 -16.85
C SER A 826 2.95 24.73 -15.66
N VAL A 827 2.32 23.55 -15.56
CA VAL A 827 1.35 23.27 -14.48
C VAL A 827 2.03 23.15 -13.12
N LEU A 828 3.27 22.68 -13.07
CA LEU A 828 4.05 22.62 -11.84
C LEU A 828 4.45 24.04 -11.38
N ILE A 829 4.77 24.92 -12.33
CA ILE A 829 5.06 26.33 -12.06
C ILE A 829 3.80 27.07 -11.59
N VAL A 830 2.63 26.74 -12.13
CA VAL A 830 1.35 27.29 -11.65
C VAL A 830 1.10 26.91 -10.19
N LEU A 831 1.32 25.65 -9.81
CA LEU A 831 1.19 25.22 -8.41
C LEU A 831 2.19 25.94 -7.49
N ASP A 832 3.44 26.10 -7.93
CA ASP A 832 4.48 26.82 -7.19
C ASP A 832 4.13 28.32 -7.04
N LYS A 833 3.53 28.91 -8.07
CA LYS A 833 3.06 30.30 -8.02
C LYS A 833 1.85 30.46 -7.09
N MET A 834 0.90 29.54 -7.14
CA MET A 834 -0.38 29.59 -6.43
C MET A 834 -0.20 29.76 -4.92
N ARG A 835 0.72 29.00 -4.31
CA ARG A 835 1.02 29.09 -2.87
C ARG A 835 1.55 30.45 -2.40
N HIS A 836 1.98 31.33 -3.31
CA HIS A 836 2.51 32.66 -2.98
C HIS A 836 1.49 33.80 -3.18
N ILE A 837 0.30 33.52 -3.72
CA ILE A 837 -0.69 34.56 -4.06
C ILE A 837 -1.55 34.97 -2.84
N GLY A 838 -1.46 34.24 -1.73
CA GLY A 838 -2.15 34.55 -0.47
C GLY A 838 -2.80 33.30 0.14
N ARG A 839 -3.62 33.49 1.19
CA ARG A 839 -4.40 32.38 1.76
C ARG A 839 -5.61 32.12 0.85
N GLY A 840 -5.43 31.19 -0.09
CA GLY A 840 -6.47 30.71 -1.01
C GLY A 840 -7.49 29.80 -0.33
N ARG A 841 -8.16 28.97 -1.12
CA ARG A 841 -9.08 27.93 -0.64
C ARG A 841 -8.30 26.74 -0.06
N ASP A 842 -8.96 25.95 0.79
CA ASP A 842 -8.32 24.80 1.45
C ASP A 842 -8.05 23.64 0.47
N GLU A 843 -8.80 23.55 -0.65
CA GLU A 843 -8.62 22.51 -1.68
C GLU A 843 -8.23 23.11 -3.04
N VAL A 844 -7.34 22.42 -3.75
CA VAL A 844 -6.84 22.82 -5.08
C VAL A 844 -7.13 21.72 -6.10
N ALA A 845 -7.67 22.10 -7.26
CA ALA A 845 -7.84 21.24 -8.42
C ALA A 845 -6.80 21.57 -9.49
N ALA A 846 -6.00 20.59 -9.90
CA ALA A 846 -5.01 20.74 -10.97
C ALA A 846 -5.42 19.96 -12.22
N VAL A 847 -5.29 20.55 -13.40
CA VAL A 847 -5.66 19.90 -14.67
C VAL A 847 -4.68 20.25 -15.79
N SER A 848 -4.34 19.26 -16.62
CA SER A 848 -3.45 19.41 -17.78
C SER A 848 -3.94 18.56 -18.96
N PHE A 849 -3.59 18.98 -20.18
CA PHE A 849 -4.03 18.32 -21.42
C PHE A 849 -2.80 18.07 -22.32
N GLY A 850 -2.74 16.94 -23.03
CA GLY A 850 -1.59 16.56 -23.86
C GLY A 850 -1.93 15.53 -24.96
N PRO A 851 -0.93 15.10 -25.77
CA PRO A 851 -1.10 14.19 -26.91
C PRO A 851 -1.80 12.87 -26.60
N GLY A 852 -2.59 12.39 -27.59
CA GLY A 852 -3.45 11.20 -27.52
C GLY A 852 -4.67 11.32 -26.59
N LEU A 853 -4.58 12.23 -25.62
CA LEU A 853 -5.25 12.16 -24.34
C LEU A 853 -5.03 10.80 -23.61
N THR A 854 -3.95 10.04 -23.82
CA THR A 854 -3.91 8.58 -23.51
C THR A 854 -3.50 8.13 -22.07
N VAL A 855 -3.93 6.91 -21.66
CA VAL A 855 -3.31 5.95 -20.68
C VAL A 855 -3.28 4.54 -21.30
N GLU A 856 -2.28 3.69 -20.98
CA GLU A 856 -2.27 2.23 -21.29
C GLU A 856 -1.70 1.33 -20.14
N ILE A 857 -2.07 0.02 -20.14
CA ILE A 857 -1.62 -1.11 -19.28
C ILE A 857 -1.48 -2.42 -20.11
N TRP A 858 -0.60 -3.36 -19.69
CA TRP A 858 -0.52 -4.77 -20.13
C TRP A 858 -0.62 -5.76 -18.93
N VAL A 859 -1.16 -6.99 -19.10
CA VAL A 859 -1.38 -7.99 -18.01
C VAL A 859 -0.79 -9.37 -18.30
N VAL A 860 -0.30 -9.99 -17.21
CA VAL A 860 0.45 -11.25 -17.11
C VAL A 860 -0.48 -12.46 -16.95
N GLY A 861 -0.84 -13.15 -18.04
CA GLY A 861 -1.64 -14.40 -17.99
C GLY A 861 -0.83 -15.69 -17.72
N LEU A 862 0.43 -15.74 -18.17
CA LEU A 862 1.25 -16.97 -18.09
C LEU A 862 1.74 -17.31 -16.67
N ALA A 863 1.89 -16.30 -15.80
CA ALA A 863 2.33 -16.52 -14.42
C ALA A 863 1.25 -17.22 -13.57
N LEU A 864 -0.03 -16.99 -13.86
CA LEU A 864 -1.16 -17.65 -13.18
C LEU A 864 -1.20 -19.16 -13.48
N LEU A 865 -0.91 -19.56 -14.73
CA LEU A 865 -0.89 -20.98 -15.12
C LEU A 865 0.21 -21.74 -14.37
N ALA A 866 1.42 -21.18 -14.29
CA ALA A 866 2.55 -21.78 -13.60
C ALA A 866 2.37 -21.88 -12.07
N ASP A 867 1.50 -21.04 -11.48
CA ASP A 867 1.18 -21.12 -10.05
C ASP A 867 0.01 -22.08 -9.73
N THR A 868 -0.81 -22.39 -10.74
CA THR A 868 -2.00 -23.25 -10.60
C THR A 868 -1.75 -24.72 -10.91
N VAL A 869 -0.91 -25.06 -11.90
CA VAL A 869 -0.76 -26.44 -12.41
C VAL A 869 0.48 -27.17 -11.86
N PRO A 870 0.39 -28.46 -11.47
CA PRO A 870 1.53 -29.32 -11.12
C PRO A 870 2.54 -29.53 -12.26
N GLN A 871 3.82 -29.76 -11.93
CA GLN A 871 4.92 -29.73 -12.90
C GLN A 871 4.91 -30.88 -13.92
N ASP A 872 4.47 -32.06 -13.52
CA ASP A 872 4.34 -33.24 -14.38
C ASP A 872 3.28 -33.05 -15.47
N GLN A 873 2.45 -32.01 -15.38
CA GLN A 873 1.37 -31.69 -16.32
C GLN A 873 1.50 -30.29 -16.92
N LEU A 874 2.57 -29.54 -16.61
CA LEU A 874 2.73 -28.15 -17.04
C LEU A 874 2.84 -28.02 -18.57
N ALA A 875 3.52 -28.97 -19.24
CA ALA A 875 3.61 -29.00 -20.69
C ALA A 875 2.25 -29.33 -21.33
N THR A 876 1.47 -30.23 -20.72
CA THR A 876 0.11 -30.57 -21.16
C THR A 876 -0.85 -29.38 -20.98
N ALA A 877 -0.81 -28.70 -19.84
CA ALA A 877 -1.61 -27.49 -19.58
C ALA A 877 -1.20 -26.30 -20.46
N SER A 878 0.09 -26.15 -20.74
CA SER A 878 0.59 -25.19 -21.74
C SER A 878 0.09 -25.55 -23.14
N GLY A 879 -0.07 -26.84 -23.45
CA GLY A 879 -0.72 -27.34 -24.67
C GLY A 879 -2.20 -26.95 -24.76
N TRP A 880 -2.96 -27.02 -23.65
CA TRP A 880 -4.35 -26.53 -23.60
C TRP A 880 -4.46 -25.01 -23.72
N LEU A 881 -3.56 -24.26 -23.08
CA LEU A 881 -3.45 -22.82 -23.27
C LEU A 881 -3.14 -22.48 -24.75
N SER A 882 -2.26 -23.26 -25.37
CA SER A 882 -1.91 -23.11 -26.78
C SER A 882 -3.12 -23.32 -27.67
N ILE A 883 -4.04 -24.25 -27.34
CA ILE A 883 -5.32 -24.39 -28.08
C ILE A 883 -6.15 -23.10 -28.00
N GLY A 884 -6.22 -22.43 -26.85
CA GLY A 884 -6.93 -21.15 -26.72
C GLY A 884 -6.31 -20.04 -27.57
N MET A 885 -4.98 -19.92 -27.54
CA MET A 885 -4.24 -19.00 -28.42
C MET A 885 -4.45 -19.35 -29.91
N SER A 886 -4.35 -20.63 -30.26
CA SER A 886 -4.60 -21.13 -31.62
C SER A 886 -6.03 -20.88 -32.07
N LEU A 887 -7.03 -21.03 -31.19
CA LEU A 887 -8.43 -20.72 -31.50
C LEU A 887 -8.62 -19.22 -31.76
N GLY A 888 -7.98 -18.37 -30.94
CA GLY A 888 -7.95 -16.93 -31.16
C GLY A 888 -7.31 -16.56 -32.50
N MET A 889 -6.13 -17.12 -32.81
CA MET A 889 -5.43 -16.92 -34.08
C MET A 889 -6.13 -17.58 -35.29
N LEU A 890 -6.96 -18.60 -35.07
CA LEU A 890 -7.78 -19.22 -36.11
C LEU A 890 -8.97 -18.34 -36.49
N ILE A 891 -9.64 -17.81 -35.47
CA ILE A 891 -10.89 -17.06 -35.61
C ILE A 891 -10.60 -15.61 -36.02
N SER A 892 -9.49 -15.02 -35.56
CA SER A 892 -9.23 -13.58 -35.75
C SER A 892 -9.04 -13.16 -37.22
N PRO A 893 -8.30 -13.87 -38.09
CA PRO A 893 -8.15 -13.46 -39.48
C PRO A 893 -9.46 -13.64 -40.24
N LEU A 894 -10.20 -14.73 -39.96
CA LEU A 894 -11.50 -15.01 -40.58
C LEU A 894 -12.53 -13.94 -40.24
N LEU A 895 -12.73 -13.65 -38.95
CA LEU A 895 -13.64 -12.59 -38.51
C LEU A 895 -13.18 -11.23 -39.03
N GLY A 896 -11.87 -10.95 -38.98
CA GLY A 896 -11.29 -9.71 -39.50
C GLY A 896 -11.57 -9.54 -40.99
N GLY A 897 -11.34 -10.58 -41.81
CA GLY A 897 -11.60 -10.56 -43.25
C GLY A 897 -13.07 -10.41 -43.60
N VAL A 898 -13.97 -11.13 -42.91
CA VAL A 898 -15.43 -11.03 -43.14
C VAL A 898 -15.95 -9.65 -42.74
N VAL A 899 -15.55 -9.14 -41.59
CA VAL A 899 -15.96 -7.82 -41.11
C VAL A 899 -15.38 -6.71 -42.00
N TYR A 900 -14.13 -6.88 -42.46
CA TYR A 900 -13.52 -5.96 -43.42
C TYR A 900 -14.27 -5.92 -44.74
N ASP A 901 -14.61 -7.08 -45.32
CA ASP A 901 -15.33 -7.17 -46.60
C ASP A 901 -16.77 -6.64 -46.51
N GLN A 902 -17.46 -6.85 -45.39
CA GLN A 902 -18.87 -6.47 -45.23
C GLN A 902 -19.09 -5.07 -44.66
N ALA A 903 -18.23 -4.64 -43.73
CA ALA A 903 -18.45 -3.44 -42.92
C ALA A 903 -17.25 -2.47 -42.95
N GLY A 904 -16.19 -2.79 -43.72
CA GLY A 904 -15.04 -1.95 -43.94
C GLY A 904 -14.03 -1.94 -42.79
N TYR A 905 -12.89 -1.30 -43.05
CA TYR A 905 -11.73 -1.23 -42.16
C TYR A 905 -12.08 -0.88 -40.69
N ASN A 906 -12.88 0.17 -40.48
CA ASN A 906 -13.20 0.66 -39.13
C ASN A 906 -14.02 -0.35 -38.30
N ALA A 907 -14.83 -1.19 -38.94
CA ALA A 907 -15.66 -2.18 -38.23
C ALA A 907 -14.81 -3.30 -37.61
N VAL A 908 -13.66 -3.62 -38.23
CA VAL A 908 -12.70 -4.59 -37.68
C VAL A 908 -12.16 -4.13 -36.33
N PHE A 909 -11.82 -2.84 -36.20
CA PHE A 909 -11.39 -2.26 -34.91
C PHE A 909 -12.52 -2.24 -33.88
N GLY A 910 -13.75 -1.93 -34.29
CA GLY A 910 -14.92 -2.00 -33.42
C GLY A 910 -15.12 -3.39 -32.81
N MET A 911 -14.95 -4.44 -33.61
CA MET A 911 -14.98 -5.83 -33.14
C MET A 911 -13.84 -6.14 -32.16
N CYS A 912 -12.62 -5.68 -32.44
CA CYS A 912 -11.49 -5.85 -31.52
C CYS A 912 -11.73 -5.17 -30.16
N TYR A 913 -12.29 -3.95 -30.14
CA TYR A 913 -12.64 -3.26 -28.90
C TYR A 913 -13.70 -4.01 -28.09
N ALA A 914 -14.70 -4.59 -28.76
CA ALA A 914 -15.74 -5.38 -28.09
C ALA A 914 -15.15 -6.65 -27.44
N LEU A 915 -14.22 -7.34 -28.13
CA LEU A 915 -13.52 -8.51 -27.58
C LEU A 915 -12.61 -8.15 -26.40
N VAL A 916 -11.95 -6.99 -26.44
CA VAL A 916 -11.18 -6.47 -25.29
C VAL A 916 -12.10 -6.15 -24.11
N GLY A 917 -13.27 -5.54 -24.34
CA GLY A 917 -14.26 -5.31 -23.29
C GLY A 917 -14.74 -6.61 -22.64
N LEU A 918 -14.95 -7.67 -23.43
CA LEU A 918 -15.30 -8.99 -22.93
C LEU A 918 -14.15 -9.62 -22.10
N ASP A 919 -12.89 -9.50 -22.55
CA ASP A 919 -11.72 -9.96 -21.78
C ASP A 919 -11.63 -9.29 -20.40
N VAL A 920 -11.88 -7.98 -20.33
CA VAL A 920 -11.94 -7.25 -19.05
C VAL A 920 -13.00 -7.83 -18.13
N ILE A 921 -14.21 -8.09 -18.64
CA ILE A 921 -15.30 -8.69 -17.86
C ILE A 921 -14.90 -10.09 -17.37
N LEU A 922 -14.36 -10.95 -18.25
CA LEU A 922 -13.96 -12.30 -17.87
C LEU A 922 -12.86 -12.32 -16.80
N ARG A 923 -11.95 -11.34 -16.81
CA ARG A 923 -10.93 -11.18 -15.77
C ARG A 923 -11.50 -10.74 -14.43
N LEU A 924 -12.51 -9.87 -14.42
CA LEU A 924 -13.21 -9.49 -13.20
C LEU A 924 -13.95 -10.69 -12.57
N LEU A 925 -14.27 -11.72 -13.36
CA LEU A 925 -14.91 -12.94 -12.91
C LEU A 925 -13.91 -14.03 -12.48
N LEU A 926 -12.59 -13.82 -12.64
CA LEU A 926 -11.57 -14.82 -12.32
C LEU A 926 -11.37 -14.96 -10.81
N VAL A 927 -11.69 -16.15 -10.27
CA VAL A 927 -11.51 -16.45 -8.85
C VAL A 927 -10.09 -16.95 -8.59
N GLU A 928 -9.29 -16.17 -7.86
CA GLU A 928 -7.92 -16.53 -7.52
C GLU A 928 -7.83 -17.72 -6.56
N LYS A 929 -6.73 -18.49 -6.64
CA LYS A 929 -6.48 -19.68 -5.80
C LYS A 929 -6.59 -19.41 -4.29
N LYS A 930 -6.24 -18.20 -3.85
CA LYS A 930 -6.36 -17.75 -2.45
C LYS A 930 -7.82 -17.60 -2.01
N VAL A 931 -8.70 -17.21 -2.94
CA VAL A 931 -10.14 -17.10 -2.72
C VAL A 931 -10.79 -18.48 -2.86
N ALA A 932 -10.41 -19.27 -3.86
CA ALA A 932 -10.89 -20.64 -4.06
C ALA A 932 -10.55 -21.58 -2.89
N ALA A 933 -9.40 -21.37 -2.22
CA ALA A 933 -9.00 -22.14 -1.03
C ALA A 933 -9.94 -21.96 0.17
N GLN A 934 -10.84 -20.97 0.15
CA GLN A 934 -11.90 -20.81 1.17
C GLN A 934 -13.08 -21.77 0.94
N TRP A 935 -13.20 -22.35 -0.26
CA TRP A 935 -14.35 -23.14 -0.72
C TRP A 935 -13.98 -24.61 -0.96
N ASP A 936 -12.72 -24.89 -1.29
CA ASP A 936 -12.16 -26.24 -1.34
C ASP A 936 -10.72 -26.27 -0.78
N PRO A 937 -10.50 -26.85 0.42
CA PRO A 937 -9.18 -26.94 1.07
C PRO A 937 -8.16 -27.78 0.28
N ASN A 938 -8.61 -28.69 -0.60
CA ASN A 938 -7.73 -29.57 -1.37
C ASN A 938 -7.04 -28.84 -2.53
N VAL A 939 -7.53 -27.66 -2.93
CA VAL A 939 -6.94 -26.81 -3.98
C VAL A 939 -5.60 -26.20 -3.54
N ALA A 940 -5.27 -26.23 -2.25
CA ALA A 940 -4.04 -25.69 -1.67
C ALA A 940 -2.83 -26.66 -1.68
N GLY A 941 -2.91 -27.80 -2.39
CA GLY A 941 -1.85 -28.81 -2.41
C GLY A 941 -0.63 -28.47 -3.29
N ARG A 942 0.34 -27.71 -2.75
CA ARG A 942 1.77 -28.01 -3.01
C ARG A 942 2.32 -28.65 -1.74
N GLN A 943 2.70 -29.92 -1.82
CA GLN A 943 3.43 -30.59 -0.74
C GLN A 943 4.63 -29.73 -0.33
N ARG A 944 4.70 -29.42 0.95
CA ARG A 944 5.86 -28.81 1.61
C ARG A 944 7.04 -29.76 1.45
N VAL A 945 8.14 -29.30 0.86
CA VAL A 945 9.45 -29.92 1.09
C VAL A 945 9.83 -29.55 2.52
N GLY A 946 9.46 -30.42 3.46
CA GLY A 946 9.80 -30.30 4.87
C GLY A 946 11.25 -30.68 5.10
N ALA A 947 12.01 -29.78 5.72
CA ALA A 947 13.06 -30.15 6.63
C ALA A 947 12.38 -30.86 7.83
N ASP A 948 12.22 -32.17 7.73
CA ASP A 948 12.04 -33.13 8.84
C ASP A 948 11.79 -34.52 8.25
N ALA A 949 12.87 -35.20 7.85
CA ALA A 949 12.82 -36.65 7.68
C ALA A 949 12.91 -37.28 9.08
N LYS A 950 11.78 -37.84 9.57
CA LYS A 950 11.80 -38.87 10.62
C LYS A 950 11.50 -40.24 10.02
N PRO A 951 12.16 -41.30 10.53
CA PRO A 951 12.35 -42.54 9.81
C PRO A 951 11.11 -43.42 9.91
N ASN A 952 10.64 -43.95 8.78
CA ASN A 952 9.58 -44.93 8.80
C ASN A 952 10.17 -46.32 9.10
N LYS A 953 9.84 -46.83 10.30
CA LYS A 953 9.90 -48.24 10.63
C LYS A 953 8.83 -48.94 9.79
N ASP A 954 9.27 -49.86 8.94
CA ASP A 954 8.61 -51.12 8.55
C ASP A 954 9.17 -51.60 7.21
N ALA A 955 10.44 -52.00 7.25
CA ALA A 955 10.95 -53.06 6.39
C ALA A 955 11.23 -54.24 7.32
N ALA A 956 10.27 -55.15 7.40
CA ALA A 956 10.39 -56.38 8.15
C ALA A 956 11.52 -57.23 7.57
N SER A 957 12.42 -57.64 8.47
CA SER A 957 13.04 -58.97 8.56
C SER A 957 13.35 -59.71 7.25
N THR A 958 14.65 -59.84 6.92
CA THR A 958 15.36 -61.13 6.89
C THR A 958 16.79 -60.92 6.40
N LEU A 959 17.78 -61.04 7.30
CA LEU A 959 19.07 -61.66 6.99
C LEU A 959 19.55 -62.41 8.26
N PRO A 960 20.01 -63.67 8.16
CA PRO A 960 20.46 -64.42 9.32
C PRO A 960 21.95 -64.18 9.66
N LEU A 961 22.17 -64.10 10.97
CA LEU A 961 23.35 -64.46 11.78
C LEU A 961 24.59 -65.05 11.07
N GLN A 962 25.78 -64.55 11.42
CA GLN A 962 26.70 -65.22 12.35
C GLN A 962 27.97 -64.40 12.66
N ASN A 963 28.28 -64.30 13.97
CA ASN A 963 29.58 -64.43 14.69
C ASN A 963 30.90 -64.26 13.89
N SER A 964 31.99 -63.68 14.41
CA SER A 964 32.49 -63.45 15.78
C SER A 964 33.89 -62.80 15.68
N GLY A 965 34.34 -62.05 16.69
CA GLY A 965 35.79 -61.85 16.91
C GLY A 965 36.25 -60.53 17.54
N SER A 966 36.46 -60.56 18.86
CA SER A 966 37.63 -60.06 19.64
C SER A 966 38.19 -58.63 19.50
N ASP A 967 38.19 -57.94 20.66
CA ASP A 967 39.31 -57.34 21.40
C ASP A 967 40.12 -56.10 20.91
N ALA A 968 39.91 -55.02 21.66
CA ALA A 968 40.85 -54.32 22.55
C ALA A 968 42.26 -53.87 22.08
N SER A 969 42.39 -52.53 22.01
CA SER A 969 43.42 -51.63 22.61
C SER A 969 44.92 -51.98 22.59
N LYS A 970 45.76 -50.94 22.31
CA LYS A 970 47.09 -50.57 22.88
C LYS A 970 48.10 -50.18 21.78
N SER A 971 49.01 -49.20 21.87
CA SER A 971 49.33 -48.04 22.74
C SER A 971 50.30 -47.11 21.92
N PRO A 972 51.03 -46.09 22.46
CA PRO A 972 51.38 -44.88 21.71
C PRO A 972 52.90 -44.68 21.43
N GLY A 973 53.23 -43.67 20.60
CA GLY A 973 54.41 -42.82 20.82
C GLY A 973 55.47 -42.71 19.72
N GLN A 974 55.56 -41.49 19.16
CA GLN A 974 56.76 -40.69 18.82
C GLN A 974 57.48 -40.78 17.45
N SER A 975 57.51 -39.59 16.78
CA SER A 975 58.59 -38.85 16.04
C SER A 975 59.35 -39.58 14.92
N ASP A 976 59.60 -39.06 13.71
CA ASP A 976 59.59 -37.71 13.13
C ASP A 976 59.39 -37.81 11.60
N SER A 977 58.78 -36.81 10.95
CA SER A 977 59.26 -36.19 9.69
C SER A 977 58.23 -35.26 9.01
N SER A 978 58.57 -33.98 8.97
CA SER A 978 58.36 -32.97 7.91
C SER A 978 56.99 -32.85 7.22
N ASP A 979 56.27 -31.79 7.61
CA ASP A 979 55.51 -30.82 6.81
C ASP A 979 55.03 -31.23 5.40
N VAL A 980 53.73 -31.53 5.31
CA VAL A 980 52.92 -31.24 4.11
C VAL A 980 51.65 -30.54 4.57
N GLU A 981 51.56 -29.25 4.21
CA GLU A 981 50.41 -28.37 4.47
C GLU A 981 49.08 -28.99 4.05
N VAL A 982 48.16 -29.08 5.01
CA VAL A 982 46.73 -29.30 4.73
C VAL A 982 46.19 -28.01 4.10
N GLN A 983 45.93 -28.04 2.79
CA GLN A 983 45.20 -26.99 2.10
C GLN A 983 43.83 -26.79 2.76
N ARG A 984 43.71 -25.69 3.51
CA ARG A 984 42.41 -25.10 3.84
C ARG A 984 41.79 -24.61 2.53
N GLU A 985 40.73 -25.28 2.06
CA GLU A 985 39.90 -24.71 1.00
C GLU A 985 39.35 -23.36 1.47
N ALA A 986 39.75 -22.31 0.77
CA ALA A 986 39.24 -20.96 0.96
C ALA A 986 37.71 -20.93 0.74
N PRO A 987 36.96 -20.01 1.39
CA PRO A 987 35.58 -19.76 1.02
C PRO A 987 35.54 -19.45 -0.48
N PRO A 988 34.54 -19.97 -1.23
CA PRO A 988 34.55 -19.87 -2.69
C PRO A 988 34.60 -18.39 -3.07
N GLN A 989 35.67 -17.97 -3.75
CA GLN A 989 35.79 -16.65 -4.33
C GLN A 989 34.50 -16.36 -5.13
N GLN A 990 33.71 -15.38 -4.68
CA GLN A 990 32.54 -14.90 -5.41
C GLN A 990 33.00 -14.50 -6.81
N ARG A 991 32.52 -15.22 -7.83
CA ARG A 991 32.84 -14.89 -9.23
C ARG A 991 32.17 -13.55 -9.52
N LEU A 992 32.75 -12.71 -10.37
CA LEU A 992 32.16 -11.44 -10.85
C LEU A 992 30.69 -11.57 -11.32
N ARG A 993 30.29 -12.78 -11.75
CA ARG A 993 28.94 -13.18 -12.14
C ARG A 993 27.92 -13.22 -10.98
N ASP A 994 28.37 -13.18 -9.74
CA ASP A 994 27.57 -13.29 -8.52
C ASP A 994 27.05 -11.94 -8.01
N ARG A 995 27.41 -10.82 -8.67
CA ARG A 995 26.97 -9.45 -8.36
C ARG A 995 25.79 -8.96 -9.21
N PHE A 996 25.33 -9.75 -10.19
CA PHE A 996 24.26 -9.32 -11.10
C PHE A 996 22.85 -9.64 -10.57
N PRO A 997 21.85 -8.80 -10.89
CA PRO A 997 20.44 -9.05 -10.61
C PRO A 997 19.98 -10.47 -10.99
N PRO A 998 19.01 -11.07 -10.27
CA PRO A 998 18.57 -12.44 -10.50
C PRO A 998 18.16 -12.75 -11.95
N VAL A 999 17.51 -11.82 -12.66
CA VAL A 999 17.12 -11.98 -14.09
C VAL A 999 18.35 -12.18 -14.99
N LEU A 1000 19.42 -11.42 -14.75
CA LEU A 1000 20.68 -11.54 -15.51
C LEU A 1000 21.39 -12.86 -15.19
N SER A 1001 21.21 -13.40 -13.98
CA SER A 1001 21.74 -14.70 -13.58
C SER A 1001 21.16 -15.87 -14.41
N LEU A 1002 19.91 -15.73 -14.88
CA LEU A 1002 19.22 -16.71 -15.73
C LEU A 1002 19.76 -16.67 -17.18
N LEU A 1003 20.06 -15.47 -17.71
CA LEU A 1003 20.62 -15.31 -19.06
C LEU A 1003 22.03 -15.92 -19.20
N TYR A 1004 22.75 -16.17 -18.11
CA TYR A 1004 24.00 -16.94 -18.14
C TYR A 1004 23.78 -18.45 -18.39
N SER A 1005 22.55 -18.94 -18.34
CA SER A 1005 22.24 -20.33 -18.72
C SER A 1005 22.20 -20.47 -20.24
N ARG A 1006 23.15 -21.22 -20.79
CA ARG A 1006 23.18 -21.55 -22.23
C ARG A 1006 21.91 -22.29 -22.69
N ARG A 1007 21.31 -23.09 -21.81
CA ARG A 1007 20.03 -23.78 -22.07
C ARG A 1007 18.88 -22.79 -22.24
N LEU A 1008 18.82 -21.77 -21.38
CA LEU A 1008 17.78 -20.74 -21.45
C LEU A 1008 17.96 -19.89 -22.71
N LEU A 1009 19.18 -19.43 -23.00
CA LEU A 1009 19.46 -18.65 -24.21
C LEU A 1009 19.07 -19.39 -25.50
N ALA A 1010 19.38 -20.68 -25.60
CA ALA A 1010 18.97 -21.49 -26.75
C ALA A 1010 17.44 -21.61 -26.86
N SER A 1011 16.75 -21.76 -25.73
CA SER A 1011 15.27 -21.85 -25.70
C SER A 1011 14.61 -20.52 -26.05
N LEU A 1012 15.15 -19.40 -25.55
CA LEU A 1012 14.70 -18.04 -25.90
C LEU A 1012 14.94 -17.73 -27.38
N PHE A 1013 16.06 -18.17 -27.94
CA PHE A 1013 16.32 -18.03 -29.39
C PHE A 1013 15.33 -18.85 -30.22
N CYS A 1014 15.05 -20.09 -29.82
CA CYS A 1014 14.01 -20.91 -30.48
C CYS A 1014 12.64 -20.23 -30.42
N ALA A 1015 12.25 -19.67 -29.27
CA ALA A 1015 10.98 -18.94 -29.11
C ALA A 1015 10.91 -17.68 -29.98
N LEU A 1016 12.01 -16.93 -30.09
CA LEU A 1016 12.10 -15.74 -30.94
C LEU A 1016 11.92 -16.11 -32.42
N ILE A 1017 12.65 -17.11 -32.91
CA ILE A 1017 12.56 -17.52 -34.32
C ILE A 1017 11.19 -18.13 -34.62
N GLN A 1018 10.63 -18.88 -33.69
CA GLN A 1018 9.29 -19.42 -33.83
C GLN A 1018 8.23 -18.33 -34.01
N ALA A 1019 8.24 -17.31 -33.15
CA ALA A 1019 7.33 -16.17 -33.24
C ALA A 1019 7.54 -15.38 -34.54
N LEU A 1020 8.79 -15.21 -34.97
CA LEU A 1020 9.16 -14.58 -36.23
C LEU A 1020 8.59 -15.34 -37.43
N LEU A 1021 8.76 -16.67 -37.49
CA LEU A 1021 8.24 -17.50 -38.59
C LEU A 1021 6.70 -17.46 -38.65
N LEU A 1022 6.03 -17.44 -37.49
CA LEU A 1022 4.58 -17.38 -37.42
C LEU A 1022 4.04 -16.05 -37.95
N THR A 1023 4.60 -14.93 -37.46
CA THR A 1023 4.12 -13.57 -37.75
C THR A 1023 4.64 -13.00 -39.07
N ALA A 1024 5.68 -13.59 -39.66
CA ALA A 1024 6.15 -13.23 -41.00
C ALA A 1024 5.00 -13.26 -42.02
N PHE A 1025 4.14 -14.28 -41.96
CA PHE A 1025 3.01 -14.45 -42.88
C PHE A 1025 1.93 -13.38 -42.73
N ASP A 1026 1.75 -12.80 -41.54
CA ASP A 1026 0.69 -11.81 -41.27
C ASP A 1026 0.80 -10.58 -42.19
N SER A 1027 2.02 -10.21 -42.56
CA SER A 1027 2.31 -9.02 -43.38
C SER A 1027 2.32 -9.25 -44.89
N VAL A 1028 2.54 -10.49 -45.35
CA VAL A 1028 2.84 -10.78 -46.77
C VAL A 1028 1.89 -11.78 -47.41
N LEU A 1029 1.26 -12.67 -46.64
CA LEU A 1029 0.47 -13.78 -47.20
C LEU A 1029 -0.83 -13.28 -47.86
N THR A 1030 -1.52 -12.33 -47.21
CA THR A 1030 -2.77 -11.76 -47.75
C THR A 1030 -2.53 -10.91 -48.98
N ILE A 1031 -1.42 -10.17 -49.00
CA ILE A 1031 -0.99 -9.35 -50.13
C ILE A 1031 -0.63 -10.26 -51.31
N HIS A 1032 0.17 -11.30 -51.09
CA HIS A 1032 0.49 -12.29 -52.13
C HIS A 1032 -0.77 -12.94 -52.71
N ALA A 1033 -1.75 -13.29 -51.86
CA ALA A 1033 -3.01 -13.86 -52.32
C ALA A 1033 -3.87 -12.87 -53.14
N ALA A 1034 -3.87 -11.59 -52.75
CA ALA A 1034 -4.57 -10.54 -53.48
C ALA A 1034 -3.88 -10.23 -54.83
N ASP A 1035 -2.54 -10.17 -54.84
CA ASP A 1035 -1.76 -9.80 -56.01
C ASP A 1035 -1.69 -10.93 -57.05
N THR A 1036 -1.45 -12.16 -56.61
CA THR A 1036 -1.31 -13.33 -57.49
C THR A 1036 -2.66 -13.94 -57.85
N PHE A 1037 -3.53 -14.23 -56.86
CA PHE A 1037 -4.76 -15.00 -57.09
C PHE A 1037 -6.03 -14.15 -57.22
N LYS A 1038 -5.92 -12.82 -57.05
CA LYS A 1038 -7.05 -11.88 -57.06
C LYS A 1038 -8.14 -12.21 -56.04
N TRP A 1039 -7.74 -12.78 -54.90
CA TRP A 1039 -8.66 -13.11 -53.80
C TRP A 1039 -9.08 -11.85 -53.03
N ASN A 1040 -10.35 -11.82 -52.60
CA ASN A 1040 -10.86 -10.79 -51.68
C ASN A 1040 -10.36 -11.03 -50.24
N SER A 1041 -10.61 -10.10 -49.32
CA SER A 1041 -10.03 -10.17 -47.97
C SER A 1041 -10.53 -11.38 -47.18
N THR A 1042 -11.77 -11.84 -47.39
CA THR A 1042 -12.27 -13.09 -46.82
C THR A 1042 -11.52 -14.30 -47.39
N GLY A 1043 -11.33 -14.38 -48.71
CA GLY A 1043 -10.59 -15.47 -49.35
C GLY A 1043 -9.13 -15.51 -48.91
N ALA A 1044 -8.48 -14.35 -48.81
CA ALA A 1044 -7.11 -14.22 -48.32
C ALA A 1044 -6.98 -14.59 -46.83
N ALA A 1045 -7.96 -14.23 -46.00
CA ALA A 1045 -7.99 -14.59 -44.58
C ALA A 1045 -8.10 -16.11 -44.34
N LEU A 1046 -8.78 -16.85 -45.22
CA LEU A 1046 -8.90 -18.30 -45.12
C LEU A 1046 -7.55 -19.04 -45.24
N LEU A 1047 -6.51 -18.40 -45.82
CA LEU A 1047 -5.16 -18.98 -45.93
C LEU A 1047 -4.46 -19.17 -44.59
N PHE A 1048 -4.90 -18.51 -43.53
CA PHE A 1048 -4.37 -18.73 -42.18
C PHE A 1048 -4.93 -20.00 -41.53
N LEU A 1049 -6.09 -20.51 -41.97
CA LEU A 1049 -6.67 -21.74 -41.40
C LEU A 1049 -5.74 -22.96 -41.61
N PRO A 1050 -5.20 -23.22 -42.81
CA PRO A 1050 -4.21 -24.28 -43.00
C PRO A 1050 -3.00 -24.18 -42.06
N ILE A 1051 -2.50 -22.98 -41.77
CA ILE A 1051 -1.35 -22.79 -40.87
C ILE A 1051 -1.72 -23.10 -39.42
N ILE A 1052 -2.91 -22.70 -38.98
CA ILE A 1052 -3.31 -22.77 -37.57
C ILE A 1052 -3.94 -24.12 -37.20
N ILE A 1053 -4.73 -24.76 -38.07
CA ILE A 1053 -5.40 -26.05 -37.78
C ILE A 1053 -4.42 -27.14 -37.28
N PRO A 1054 -3.22 -27.33 -37.87
CA PRO A 1054 -2.25 -28.31 -37.39
C PRO A 1054 -1.70 -28.02 -35.99
N THR A 1055 -1.78 -26.76 -35.51
CA THR A 1055 -1.32 -26.41 -34.16
C THR A 1055 -2.21 -27.00 -33.06
N PHE A 1056 -3.43 -27.45 -33.38
CA PHE A 1056 -4.30 -28.17 -32.43
C PHE A 1056 -3.71 -29.52 -31.98
N PHE A 1057 -2.68 -30.04 -32.69
CA PHE A 1057 -1.90 -31.20 -32.23
C PHE A 1057 -0.89 -30.86 -31.11
N ALA A 1058 -0.81 -29.60 -30.65
CA ALA A 1058 0.08 -29.17 -29.58
C ALA A 1058 0.05 -30.04 -28.30
N PRO A 1059 -1.11 -30.53 -27.80
CA PRO A 1059 -1.12 -31.43 -26.63
C PRO A 1059 -0.41 -32.76 -26.88
N LEU A 1060 -0.51 -33.31 -28.11
CA LEU A 1060 0.21 -34.52 -28.49
C LEU A 1060 1.72 -34.28 -28.49
N TRP A 1061 2.17 -33.14 -29.03
CA TRP A 1061 3.58 -32.75 -29.01
C TRP A 1061 4.10 -32.51 -27.59
N GLY A 1062 3.28 -31.93 -26.71
CA GLY A 1062 3.57 -31.81 -25.28
C GLY A 1062 3.76 -33.18 -24.62
N HIS A 1063 2.82 -34.11 -24.81
CA HIS A 1063 2.91 -35.46 -24.26
C HIS A 1063 4.15 -36.22 -24.76
N LEU A 1064 4.47 -36.11 -26.05
CA LEU A 1064 5.68 -36.72 -26.63
C LEU A 1064 6.96 -36.08 -26.10
N SER A 1065 6.94 -34.77 -25.83
CA SER A 1065 8.05 -34.03 -25.22
C SER A 1065 8.35 -34.55 -23.82
N ASP A 1066 7.31 -34.75 -23.02
CA ASP A 1066 7.44 -35.26 -21.65
C ASP A 1066 7.97 -36.70 -21.63
N LYS A 1067 7.60 -37.53 -22.62
CA LYS A 1067 8.00 -38.94 -22.69
C LYS A 1067 9.39 -39.18 -23.28
N TYR A 1068 9.77 -38.45 -24.34
CA TYR A 1068 10.99 -38.72 -25.11
C TYR A 1068 12.04 -37.60 -25.01
N GLY A 1069 11.73 -36.49 -24.33
CA GLY A 1069 12.60 -35.33 -24.21
C GLY A 1069 12.40 -34.33 -25.34
N GLY A 1070 12.23 -33.06 -24.98
CA GLY A 1070 11.86 -31.99 -25.92
C GLY A 1070 12.87 -31.67 -27.02
N ARG A 1071 14.16 -31.98 -26.82
CA ARG A 1071 15.24 -31.70 -27.80
C ARG A 1071 14.90 -32.21 -29.20
N TYR A 1072 14.52 -33.48 -29.32
CA TYR A 1072 14.31 -34.12 -30.63
C TYR A 1072 13.13 -33.50 -31.38
N LEU A 1073 12.08 -33.12 -30.66
CA LEU A 1073 10.91 -32.49 -31.26
C LEU A 1073 11.21 -31.08 -31.79
N VAL A 1074 12.01 -30.29 -31.05
CA VAL A 1074 12.46 -28.96 -31.50
C VAL A 1074 13.29 -29.06 -32.78
N ILE A 1075 14.22 -30.02 -32.85
CA ILE A 1075 15.07 -30.22 -34.02
C ILE A 1075 14.26 -30.68 -35.23
N ILE A 1076 13.41 -31.70 -35.04
CA ILE A 1076 12.58 -32.23 -36.12
C ILE A 1076 11.65 -31.13 -36.65
N GLY A 1077 11.02 -30.35 -35.77
CA GLY A 1077 10.18 -29.23 -36.17
C GLY A 1077 10.92 -28.20 -37.03
N PHE A 1078 12.09 -27.71 -36.59
CA PHE A 1078 12.83 -26.71 -37.35
C PHE A 1078 13.50 -27.24 -38.63
N LEU A 1079 14.00 -28.49 -38.64
CA LEU A 1079 14.59 -29.09 -39.84
C LEU A 1079 13.54 -29.51 -40.87
N CYS A 1080 12.45 -30.14 -40.45
CA CYS A 1080 11.39 -30.57 -41.35
C CYS A 1080 10.47 -29.41 -41.78
N GLY A 1081 10.44 -28.30 -41.03
CA GLY A 1081 9.80 -27.05 -41.44
C GLY A 1081 10.54 -26.29 -42.55
N CYS A 1082 11.85 -26.54 -42.75
CA CYS A 1082 12.65 -25.85 -43.77
C CYS A 1082 12.22 -26.16 -45.22
N PRO A 1083 12.10 -27.43 -45.65
CA PRO A 1083 11.67 -27.76 -47.01
C PRO A 1083 10.35 -27.11 -47.45
N PRO A 1084 9.24 -27.18 -46.68
CA PRO A 1084 7.99 -26.57 -47.10
C PRO A 1084 8.05 -25.04 -47.13
N LEU A 1085 8.82 -24.40 -46.25
CA LEU A 1085 9.09 -22.95 -46.31
C LEU A 1085 9.79 -22.55 -47.61
N ILE A 1086 10.81 -23.31 -48.04
CA ILE A 1086 11.51 -23.05 -49.32
C ILE A 1086 10.59 -23.32 -50.51
N CYS A 1087 9.77 -24.38 -50.46
CA CYS A 1087 8.86 -24.76 -51.54
C CYS A 1087 7.76 -23.72 -51.80
N LEU A 1088 7.47 -22.80 -50.87
CA LEU A 1088 6.57 -21.66 -51.14
C LEU A 1088 7.01 -20.82 -52.33
N ARG A 1089 8.29 -20.86 -52.71
CA ARG A 1089 8.84 -20.17 -53.90
C ARG A 1089 8.18 -20.59 -55.22
N PHE A 1090 7.58 -21.79 -55.26
CA PHE A 1090 6.94 -22.34 -56.46
C PHE A 1090 5.48 -21.92 -56.60
N VAL A 1091 4.96 -21.09 -55.69
CA VAL A 1091 3.60 -20.56 -55.72
C VAL A 1091 3.67 -19.13 -56.25
N ASN A 1092 3.60 -18.95 -57.56
CA ASN A 1092 3.79 -17.66 -58.22
C ASN A 1092 2.82 -17.37 -59.38
N GLU A 1093 1.99 -18.34 -59.79
CA GLU A 1093 1.04 -18.18 -60.89
C GLU A 1093 -0.41 -18.37 -60.41
N ASP A 1094 -1.37 -17.74 -61.09
CA ASP A 1094 -2.81 -17.89 -60.77
C ASP A 1094 -3.40 -19.21 -61.32
N THR A 1095 -2.86 -20.34 -60.87
CA THR A 1095 -3.35 -21.68 -61.26
C THR A 1095 -4.05 -22.40 -60.10
N LEU A 1096 -4.92 -23.36 -60.41
CA LEU A 1096 -5.54 -24.22 -59.39
C LEU A 1096 -4.48 -25.06 -58.65
N GLN A 1097 -3.39 -25.44 -59.33
CA GLN A 1097 -2.31 -26.23 -58.75
C GLN A 1097 -1.55 -25.41 -57.69
N ASP A 1098 -1.23 -24.15 -57.98
CA ASP A 1098 -0.54 -23.23 -57.06
C ASP A 1098 -1.38 -22.94 -55.80
N LYS A 1099 -2.70 -22.74 -55.97
CA LYS A 1099 -3.64 -22.52 -54.86
C LYS A 1099 -3.69 -23.73 -53.91
N VAL A 1100 -3.75 -24.95 -54.46
CA VAL A 1100 -3.74 -26.19 -53.67
C VAL A 1100 -2.37 -26.41 -53.01
N LEU A 1101 -1.30 -26.15 -53.75
CA LEU A 1101 0.08 -26.28 -53.26
C LEU A 1101 0.34 -25.33 -52.09
N LEU A 1102 -0.12 -24.08 -52.17
CA LEU A 1102 0.00 -23.11 -51.08
C LEU A 1102 -0.66 -23.62 -49.79
N CYS A 1103 -1.93 -24.03 -49.86
CA CYS A 1103 -2.65 -24.55 -48.69
C CYS A 1103 -1.97 -25.79 -48.09
N ALA A 1104 -1.48 -26.71 -48.94
CA ALA A 1104 -0.77 -27.90 -48.48
C ALA A 1104 0.54 -27.55 -47.78
N LEU A 1105 1.35 -26.65 -48.34
CA LEU A 1105 2.60 -26.21 -47.75
C LEU A 1105 2.38 -25.48 -46.42
N LEU A 1106 1.39 -24.59 -46.35
CA LEU A 1106 1.00 -23.87 -45.14
C LEU A 1106 0.57 -24.82 -44.01
N ALA A 1107 -0.17 -25.90 -44.34
CA ALA A 1107 -0.52 -26.93 -43.36
C ALA A 1107 0.69 -27.71 -42.83
N VAL A 1108 1.63 -28.05 -43.69
CA VAL A 1108 2.86 -28.73 -43.26
C VAL A 1108 3.74 -27.80 -42.41
N ILE A 1109 3.82 -26.51 -42.75
CA ILE A 1109 4.53 -25.49 -41.97
C ILE A 1109 3.89 -25.35 -40.58
N GLY A 1110 2.56 -25.21 -40.52
CA GLY A 1110 1.81 -25.14 -39.26
C GLY A 1110 2.05 -26.32 -38.34
N LEU A 1111 2.12 -27.54 -38.89
CA LEU A 1111 2.37 -28.77 -38.13
C LEU A 1111 3.74 -28.74 -37.45
N PHE A 1112 4.78 -28.40 -38.21
CA PHE A 1112 6.16 -28.40 -37.71
C PHE A 1112 6.47 -27.21 -36.79
N ILE A 1113 5.87 -26.04 -37.02
CA ILE A 1113 5.95 -24.91 -36.09
C ILE A 1113 5.19 -25.22 -34.78
N GLY A 1114 4.02 -25.86 -34.88
CA GLY A 1114 3.25 -26.29 -33.70
C GLY A 1114 3.96 -27.35 -32.86
N MET A 1115 4.83 -28.15 -33.47
CA MET A 1115 5.63 -29.19 -32.81
C MET A 1115 6.73 -28.62 -31.88
N THR A 1116 7.19 -27.39 -32.10
CA THR A 1116 8.31 -26.81 -31.33
C THR A 1116 7.85 -26.02 -30.09
N PHE A 1117 6.63 -25.47 -30.07
CA PHE A 1117 6.16 -24.59 -28.99
C PHE A 1117 6.12 -25.28 -27.61
N PRO A 1118 5.43 -26.43 -27.45
CA PRO A 1118 5.30 -27.04 -26.12
C PRO A 1118 6.65 -27.50 -25.52
N PRO A 1119 7.57 -28.13 -26.28
CA PRO A 1119 8.91 -28.48 -25.79
C PRO A 1119 9.75 -27.29 -25.32
N VAL A 1120 9.74 -26.17 -26.04
CA VAL A 1120 10.52 -24.97 -25.70
C VAL A 1120 10.03 -24.36 -24.39
N MET A 1121 8.71 -24.32 -24.19
CA MET A 1121 8.10 -23.81 -22.96
C MET A 1121 8.39 -24.68 -21.73
N ALA A 1122 8.35 -26.00 -21.90
CA ALA A 1122 8.73 -26.94 -20.85
C ALA A 1122 10.21 -26.77 -20.43
N GLU A 1123 11.10 -26.60 -21.41
CA GLU A 1123 12.55 -26.40 -21.15
C GLU A 1123 12.84 -25.10 -20.39
N ILE A 1124 12.20 -23.99 -20.74
CA ILE A 1124 12.35 -22.69 -20.04
C ILE A 1124 11.98 -22.82 -18.57
N SER A 1125 10.87 -23.51 -18.29
CA SER A 1125 10.36 -23.78 -16.95
C SER A 1125 11.32 -24.66 -16.14
N ALA A 1126 11.83 -25.72 -16.76
CA ALA A 1126 12.77 -26.65 -16.13
C ALA A 1126 14.13 -25.99 -15.81
N VAL A 1127 14.61 -25.08 -16.66
CA VAL A 1127 15.86 -24.35 -16.42
C VAL A 1127 15.73 -23.36 -15.26
N ALA A 1128 14.59 -22.69 -15.13
CA ALA A 1128 14.32 -21.75 -14.04
C ALA A 1128 14.36 -22.47 -12.68
N GLU A 1129 13.68 -23.60 -12.57
CA GLU A 1129 13.66 -24.40 -11.34
C GLU A 1129 15.02 -25.02 -11.01
N ALA A 1130 15.72 -25.58 -12.00
CA ALA A 1130 17.04 -26.14 -11.79
C ALA A 1130 18.04 -25.08 -11.30
N LYS A 1131 17.91 -23.83 -11.78
CA LYS A 1131 18.73 -22.72 -11.30
C LYS A 1131 18.39 -22.35 -9.86
N GLU A 1132 17.10 -22.31 -9.53
CA GLU A 1132 16.62 -22.03 -8.17
C GLU A 1132 17.10 -23.10 -7.16
N LYS A 1133 16.93 -24.39 -7.48
CA LYS A 1133 17.43 -25.50 -6.66
C LYS A 1133 18.94 -25.42 -6.43
N ASN A 1134 19.72 -25.13 -7.47
CA ASN A 1134 21.17 -24.97 -7.36
C ASN A 1134 21.58 -23.74 -6.54
N MET A 1135 20.83 -22.64 -6.62
CA MET A 1135 21.08 -21.46 -5.78
C MET A 1135 20.82 -21.75 -4.30
N ILE A 1136 19.71 -22.41 -3.99
CA ILE A 1136 19.38 -22.82 -2.61
C ILE A 1136 20.43 -23.81 -2.07
N ALA A 1137 20.81 -24.81 -2.87
CA ALA A 1137 21.82 -25.81 -2.48
C ALA A 1137 23.23 -25.23 -2.30
N SER A 1138 23.55 -24.08 -2.92
CA SER A 1138 24.83 -23.38 -2.78
C SER A 1138 24.81 -22.29 -1.69
N GLY A 1139 23.79 -22.28 -0.83
CA GLY A 1139 23.65 -21.32 0.28
C GLY A 1139 23.27 -19.90 -0.17
N ARG A 1140 22.84 -19.71 -1.43
CA ARG A 1140 22.38 -18.42 -1.94
C ARG A 1140 20.88 -18.25 -1.68
N PRO A 1141 20.40 -17.03 -1.40
CA PRO A 1141 18.97 -16.76 -1.39
C PRO A 1141 18.40 -17.10 -2.79
N GLY A 1142 17.40 -17.97 -2.84
CA GLY A 1142 16.68 -18.31 -4.06
C GLY A 1142 15.94 -17.11 -4.65
N PHE A 1143 15.22 -17.29 -5.75
CA PHE A 1143 14.52 -16.20 -6.45
C PHE A 1143 13.28 -15.66 -5.70
N GLY A 1144 13.01 -16.16 -4.49
CA GLY A 1144 11.77 -15.91 -3.75
C GLY A 1144 10.62 -16.77 -4.26
N LYS A 1145 9.52 -16.83 -3.49
CA LYS A 1145 8.37 -17.69 -3.79
C LYS A 1145 7.79 -17.36 -5.18
N GLY A 1146 7.96 -18.26 -6.16
CA GLY A 1146 7.50 -18.09 -7.54
C GLY A 1146 8.35 -17.16 -8.43
N GLY A 1147 9.42 -16.58 -7.89
CA GLY A 1147 10.22 -15.56 -8.58
C GLY A 1147 11.03 -16.09 -9.77
N ALA A 1148 11.48 -17.35 -9.73
CA ALA A 1148 12.25 -17.95 -10.83
C ALA A 1148 11.40 -18.09 -12.11
N PHE A 1149 10.15 -18.55 -11.97
CA PHE A 1149 9.22 -18.70 -13.08
C PHE A 1149 8.79 -17.35 -13.64
N ALA A 1150 8.43 -16.39 -12.79
CA ALA A 1150 8.03 -15.06 -13.23
C ALA A 1150 9.11 -14.39 -14.09
N GLN A 1151 10.38 -14.51 -13.68
CA GLN A 1151 11.50 -13.95 -14.43
C GLN A 1151 11.79 -14.73 -15.72
N ALA A 1152 11.69 -16.06 -15.71
CA ALA A 1152 11.89 -16.87 -16.91
C ALA A 1152 10.81 -16.63 -17.98
N TYR A 1153 9.53 -16.50 -17.57
CA TYR A 1153 8.44 -16.16 -18.48
C TYR A 1153 8.49 -14.71 -18.96
N ALA A 1154 9.00 -13.77 -18.14
CA ALA A 1154 9.27 -12.42 -18.61
C ALA A 1154 10.32 -12.42 -19.74
N LEU A 1155 11.40 -13.18 -19.60
CA LEU A 1155 12.42 -13.34 -20.65
C LEU A 1155 11.84 -14.01 -21.91
N PHE A 1156 11.00 -15.03 -21.75
CA PHE A 1156 10.28 -15.66 -22.86
C PHE A 1156 9.39 -14.65 -23.60
N ASN A 1157 8.57 -13.88 -22.87
CA ASN A 1157 7.69 -12.89 -23.47
C ASN A 1157 8.46 -11.81 -24.24
N MET A 1158 9.61 -11.37 -23.72
CA MET A 1158 10.50 -10.45 -24.45
C MET A 1158 11.04 -11.07 -25.73
N ALA A 1159 11.49 -12.33 -25.69
CA ALA A 1159 11.99 -13.03 -26.87
C ALA A 1159 10.90 -13.26 -27.93
N PHE A 1160 9.72 -13.70 -27.48
CA PHE A 1160 8.56 -13.95 -28.34
C PHE A 1160 8.05 -12.65 -28.97
N ALA A 1161 7.89 -11.58 -28.19
CA ALA A 1161 7.50 -10.25 -28.70
C ALA A 1161 8.55 -9.69 -29.68
N GLY A 1162 9.84 -9.87 -29.39
CA GLY A 1162 10.92 -9.53 -30.32
C GLY A 1162 10.80 -10.25 -31.66
N GLY A 1163 10.41 -11.53 -31.63
CA GLY A 1163 10.08 -12.31 -32.83
C GLY A 1163 8.85 -11.79 -33.57
N CYS A 1164 7.75 -11.51 -32.86
CA CYS A 1164 6.53 -10.92 -33.43
C CYS A 1164 6.76 -9.56 -34.10
N MET A 1165 7.73 -8.78 -33.61
CA MET A 1165 8.13 -7.52 -34.23
C MET A 1165 9.04 -7.75 -35.45
N ALA A 1166 10.00 -8.66 -35.34
CA ALA A 1166 10.98 -8.90 -36.41
C ALA A 1166 10.38 -9.62 -37.62
N GLY A 1167 9.39 -10.50 -37.43
CA GLY A 1167 8.76 -11.30 -38.49
C GLY A 1167 8.16 -10.45 -39.61
N PRO A 1168 7.17 -9.59 -39.31
CA PRO A 1168 6.54 -8.72 -40.30
C PRO A 1168 7.53 -7.78 -41.00
N LEU A 1169 8.48 -7.20 -40.24
CA LEU A 1169 9.48 -6.30 -40.80
C LEU A 1169 10.43 -7.01 -41.77
N LEU A 1170 10.93 -8.18 -41.38
CA LEU A 1170 11.83 -8.97 -42.22
C LEU A 1170 11.11 -9.47 -43.48
N ALA A 1171 9.92 -10.05 -43.33
CA ALA A 1171 9.17 -10.62 -44.44
C ALA A 1171 8.70 -9.52 -45.41
N GLY A 1172 8.11 -8.44 -44.90
CA GLY A 1172 7.65 -7.31 -45.70
C GLY A 1172 8.78 -6.66 -46.50
N GLN A 1173 9.91 -6.34 -45.85
CA GLN A 1173 11.06 -5.74 -46.54
C GLN A 1173 11.68 -6.65 -47.61
N ILE A 1174 11.77 -7.96 -47.35
CA ILE A 1174 12.32 -8.88 -48.35
C ILE A 1174 11.37 -9.05 -49.52
N VAL A 1175 10.05 -9.15 -49.28
CA VAL A 1175 9.07 -9.25 -50.37
C VAL A 1175 9.06 -7.97 -51.20
N GLU A 1176 9.12 -6.80 -50.59
CA GLU A 1176 9.19 -5.52 -51.29
C GLU A 1176 10.47 -5.37 -52.12
N ALA A 1177 11.63 -5.75 -51.58
CA ALA A 1177 12.92 -5.55 -52.25
C ALA A 1177 13.27 -6.66 -53.26
N ASN A 1178 12.94 -7.93 -52.95
CA ASN A 1178 13.43 -9.10 -53.69
C ASN A 1178 12.35 -10.16 -53.98
N GLY A 1179 11.08 -9.90 -53.64
CA GLY A 1179 9.94 -10.75 -53.97
C GLY A 1179 9.70 -11.95 -53.05
N TRP A 1180 8.53 -12.57 -53.22
CA TRP A 1180 8.02 -13.71 -52.44
C TRP A 1180 8.99 -14.90 -52.35
N ALA A 1181 9.58 -15.29 -53.48
CA ALA A 1181 10.50 -16.42 -53.55
C ALA A 1181 11.75 -16.25 -52.68
N THR A 1182 12.25 -15.01 -52.56
CA THR A 1182 13.42 -14.69 -51.74
C THR A 1182 13.07 -14.74 -50.25
N MET A 1183 11.89 -14.24 -49.87
CA MET A 1183 11.39 -14.33 -48.49
C MET A 1183 11.23 -15.79 -48.05
N ALA A 1184 10.60 -16.63 -48.89
CA ALA A 1184 10.44 -18.06 -48.65
C ALA A 1184 11.78 -18.78 -48.39
N LEU A 1185 12.80 -18.47 -49.19
CA LEU A 1185 14.15 -19.01 -49.01
C LEU A 1185 14.78 -18.56 -47.68
N VAL A 1186 14.68 -17.28 -47.34
CA VAL A 1186 15.25 -16.72 -46.11
C VAL A 1186 14.60 -17.34 -44.87
N LEU A 1187 13.27 -17.48 -44.83
CA LEU A 1187 12.57 -18.12 -43.72
C LEU A 1187 12.97 -19.61 -43.58
N GLY A 1188 13.10 -20.33 -44.70
CA GLY A 1188 13.57 -21.72 -44.69
C GLY A 1188 14.98 -21.88 -44.13
N ILE A 1189 15.92 -21.03 -44.54
CA ILE A 1189 17.29 -21.01 -44.01
C ILE A 1189 17.28 -20.69 -42.51
N LEU A 1190 16.49 -19.71 -42.10
CA LEU A 1190 16.38 -19.30 -40.69
C LEU A 1190 15.86 -20.46 -39.81
N SER A 1191 14.88 -21.21 -40.31
CA SER A 1191 14.38 -22.43 -39.67
C SER A 1191 15.50 -23.47 -39.51
N ALA A 1192 16.26 -23.76 -40.58
CA ALA A 1192 17.34 -24.75 -40.54
C ALA A 1192 18.49 -24.36 -39.58
N VAL A 1193 18.90 -23.08 -39.58
CA VAL A 1193 19.95 -22.57 -38.68
C VAL A 1193 19.54 -22.69 -37.21
N THR A 1194 18.26 -22.51 -36.92
CA THR A 1194 17.71 -22.57 -35.54
C THR A 1194 17.75 -23.98 -34.95
N ALA A 1195 17.76 -25.02 -35.77
CA ALA A 1195 17.91 -26.39 -35.30
C ALA A 1195 19.27 -26.65 -34.60
N VAL A 1196 20.33 -25.88 -34.95
CA VAL A 1196 21.68 -26.04 -34.39
C VAL A 1196 21.74 -25.70 -32.89
N PRO A 1197 21.33 -24.51 -32.41
CA PRO A 1197 21.29 -24.23 -30.99
C PRO A 1197 20.28 -25.10 -30.23
N GLY A 1198 19.17 -25.49 -30.90
CA GLY A 1198 18.23 -26.48 -30.38
C GLY A 1198 18.92 -27.81 -30.05
N PHE A 1199 19.69 -28.36 -30.98
CA PHE A 1199 20.42 -29.62 -30.81
C PHE A 1199 21.50 -29.57 -29.74
N LEU A 1200 22.25 -28.46 -29.68
CA LEU A 1200 23.43 -28.36 -28.83
C LEU A 1200 23.11 -28.09 -27.35
N TRP A 1201 22.00 -27.39 -27.05
CA TRP A 1201 21.75 -26.88 -25.70
C TRP A 1201 20.35 -27.10 -25.13
N VAL A 1202 19.31 -27.41 -25.91
CA VAL A 1202 18.00 -27.78 -25.35
C VAL A 1202 18.14 -29.10 -24.60
N SER A 1203 17.66 -29.16 -23.36
CA SER A 1203 17.83 -30.29 -22.43
C SER A 1203 19.28 -30.59 -22.01
N GLY A 1204 20.21 -29.62 -22.18
CA GLY A 1204 21.61 -29.72 -21.72
C GLY A 1204 22.63 -29.90 -22.85
N TRP A 1205 23.92 -29.94 -22.53
CA TRP A 1205 24.98 -30.15 -23.53
C TRP A 1205 25.05 -31.61 -23.99
N ILE A 1206 25.13 -31.85 -25.30
CA ILE A 1206 25.11 -33.20 -25.88
C ILE A 1206 26.23 -34.13 -25.37
N GLY A 1207 27.37 -33.57 -24.95
CA GLY A 1207 28.53 -34.33 -24.47
C GLY A 1207 28.52 -34.71 -22.98
N LYS A 1208 27.48 -34.37 -22.20
CA LYS A 1208 27.38 -34.78 -20.78
C LYS A 1208 26.36 -35.92 -20.63
N LYS A 1209 26.79 -37.09 -20.11
CA LYS A 1209 25.87 -38.17 -19.69
C LYS A 1209 24.92 -37.63 -18.61
N MET A 1210 23.61 -37.76 -18.82
CA MET A 1210 22.60 -37.43 -17.80
C MET A 1210 22.72 -38.40 -16.61
N THR A 1211 22.99 -37.86 -15.42
CA THR A 1211 22.89 -38.62 -14.16
C THR A 1211 21.42 -38.81 -13.79
N ALA A 1212 21.06 -40.04 -13.43
CA ALA A 1212 19.69 -40.54 -13.22
C ALA A 1212 19.00 -40.05 -11.92
N THR A 1213 19.03 -38.75 -11.65
CA THR A 1213 18.37 -38.13 -10.48
C THR A 1213 17.41 -37.02 -10.92
N CYS A 1214 16.43 -37.40 -11.74
CA CYS A 1214 15.14 -36.71 -11.89
C CYS A 1214 14.22 -37.65 -12.69
N ARG A 1215 13.50 -38.51 -11.97
CA ARG A 1215 12.16 -38.96 -12.33
C ARG A 1215 11.22 -38.47 -11.25
#